data_AF-A0A8C4WYV4-F1
#
_entry.id   AF-A0A8C4WYV4-F1
#
_cell.length_a   1.000
_cell.length_b   1.000
_cell.length_c   1.000
_cell.angle_alpha   90.00
_cell.angle_beta   90.00
_cell.angle_gamma   90.00
#
_symmetry.space_group_name_H-M   'P 1'
#
loop_
_entity.id
_entity.type
_entity.pdbx_description
1 polymer ?
#
loop_
_entity_poly.entity_id
_entity_poly.type
_entity_poly.pdbx_seq_one_letter_code
_entity_poly.pdbx_strand_id
1 'polypeptide(L)'
;MVRKVKTSTISGGVQRGEPTDVQEAKPGVMADKRRFLCGVVEGFYGRPWTMEQRKELFRRMKRWGLNTYMYAPKDDSKHRVFWREMYSVEEADQLMALVSAAREHEIEFVYAISPGLDMSFSNPKEVATLKRKLEQVAQFGCHGFALLYDDIEQNMCPADKEVFSSFAYAQVSVTNEVFQHLGEPSTFLFCPTEYCGSLSFPSVIQSPYLQTVGEKLLPGIDVLWTGPKVVSKEVSLESIEEVSKMIKRRPVIWDNIHANDYDQKRLFLGPFKGRSTELIPRLGGVLTNPNCEFEANYVAIHTLATWYRSNMHGVRKDAVLESEDSAVAVQIKLENEGSDEELETDFLYSPRAALRLALTDWLQDFGLRPAAAAVIAPRSGSQVAITPRLSVSGPRAPSETFNTTVYTHPITSINSSSPGSSTSRDEEPMETASFKVGDAVAEQDGVRAVEGPKPMDTDRENSIDRISRNVTQQSRVPSERVDLLHPSIERLPKENEPDVEKDENDNADVDVDDGEGSGLELSKDIALDQRQVHSGFAPMQTDDGLETHPNCVIEPVTMEDLGLLADLFYLPYEHGPRAVQLLRNFHWLKVNSGSVGVSKDDDESISAQVEEWRTRAALFDQLSCRVTQMFTRLSNIANRRILYDLYPYIWDIKSIISLVKSFVKWLDGRVQSEVYCSDAGSDSAPCCREKDPSQFLTGDQEPWVFRGGLAGEFQRMLPIDGANDLFFQPPPLPPSAKVYTIRPYLNTDESGVYRVCRETYADGMDASPLVPEKPDLIGDWMVGGLITLSPDYCFVLEDEYGICGYALGAVHAMEFNCRFASSWLPTMQDKYRRPDTAEKLSLSLELMLNFHSEPPVLPAALTSHFPSLVRLDIHSRVNDPSVAKSMLGCLLSSLKANGSQGVFCEVKLLDKRSLDFYARLGFVEAPKMDGLPKDLIFLCRPI
;
A
#
# COMPACT_ATOMS: atom_id res chain seq x y z
N MET A 1 -13.15 -69.36 -32.59
CA MET A 1 -13.99 -69.15 -33.79
C MET A 1 -15.47 -69.31 -33.41
N VAL A 2 -16.41 -68.81 -34.21
CA VAL A 2 -17.80 -68.50 -33.80
C VAL A 2 -18.72 -69.73 -33.64
N ARG A 3 -19.84 -69.55 -32.88
CA ARG A 3 -21.12 -70.33 -32.80
C ARG A 3 -21.24 -71.21 -31.53
N LYS A 4 -22.43 -71.46 -30.94
CA LYS A 4 -23.88 -71.32 -31.32
C LYS A 4 -24.68 -71.20 -29.98
N VAL A 5 -25.68 -70.35 -29.71
CA VAL A 5 -27.06 -70.13 -30.26
C VAL A 5 -28.16 -70.31 -29.17
N LYS A 6 -29.06 -69.32 -29.09
CA LYS A 6 -30.49 -69.33 -28.65
C LYS A 6 -30.95 -69.90 -27.29
N THR A 7 -31.30 -68.96 -26.40
CA THR A 7 -32.68 -68.68 -25.88
C THR A 7 -33.69 -69.83 -25.67
N SER A 8 -34.20 -69.95 -24.43
CA SER A 8 -35.67 -69.91 -24.16
C SER A 8 -35.95 -69.53 -22.69
N THR A 9 -37.17 -69.04 -22.43
CA THR A 9 -37.66 -68.49 -21.14
C THR A 9 -38.11 -69.59 -20.16
N ILE A 10 -38.07 -69.33 -18.84
CA ILE A 10 -39.18 -69.58 -17.87
C ILE A 10 -38.82 -69.10 -16.44
N SER A 11 -39.85 -68.90 -15.61
CA SER A 11 -39.85 -68.36 -14.25
C SER A 11 -39.55 -69.37 -13.13
N GLY A 12 -39.15 -68.87 -11.95
CA GLY A 12 -39.25 -69.57 -10.67
C GLY A 12 -37.99 -69.41 -9.80
N GLY A 13 -38.16 -69.29 -8.49
CA GLY A 13 -37.06 -69.20 -7.53
C GLY A 13 -37.38 -69.92 -6.21
N VAL A 14 -36.48 -69.79 -5.22
CA VAL A 14 -36.54 -70.45 -3.89
C VAL A 14 -36.16 -71.96 -4.00
N GLN A 15 -35.29 -72.57 -3.16
CA GLN A 15 -34.83 -72.26 -1.80
C GLN A 15 -33.37 -72.72 -1.49
N ARG A 16 -32.72 -72.00 -0.55
CA ARG A 16 -31.62 -72.33 0.39
C ARG A 16 -30.68 -73.55 0.20
N GLY A 17 -29.39 -73.30 0.43
CA GLY A 17 -28.38 -74.22 1.00
C GLY A 17 -27.43 -73.42 1.93
N GLU A 18 -26.84 -74.07 2.94
CA GLU A 18 -26.04 -73.42 4.01
C GLU A 18 -24.52 -73.42 3.75
N PRO A 19 -23.71 -72.60 4.46
CA PRO A 19 -22.37 -72.19 4.02
C PRO A 19 -21.23 -73.13 4.43
N THR A 20 -20.08 -72.99 3.74
CA THR A 20 -18.79 -73.57 4.11
C THR A 20 -17.71 -72.48 4.15
N ASP A 21 -16.70 -72.66 5.01
CA ASP A 21 -15.75 -71.64 5.45
C ASP A 21 -15.09 -70.78 4.36
N VAL A 22 -15.02 -69.47 4.60
CA VAL A 22 -14.08 -68.56 3.96
C VAL A 22 -13.05 -68.14 5.01
N GLN A 23 -11.77 -68.37 4.72
CA GLN A 23 -10.68 -68.06 5.65
C GLN A 23 -10.59 -66.54 5.90
N GLU A 24 -10.45 -66.14 7.17
CA GLU A 24 -10.29 -64.74 7.54
C GLU A 24 -8.99 -64.16 6.95
N ALA A 25 -9.15 -63.25 5.98
CA ALA A 25 -8.05 -62.38 5.57
C ALA A 25 -7.72 -61.44 6.74
N LYS A 26 -6.47 -61.46 7.20
CA LYS A 26 -6.00 -60.54 8.26
C LYS A 26 -6.32 -59.09 7.87
N PRO A 27 -6.78 -58.24 8.79
CA PRO A 27 -7.00 -56.83 8.50
C PRO A 27 -5.67 -56.18 8.10
N GLY A 28 -5.55 -55.82 6.83
CA GLY A 28 -4.44 -55.02 6.33
C GLY A 28 -4.46 -53.65 7.02
N VAL A 29 -3.28 -53.10 7.29
CA VAL A 29 -3.15 -51.78 7.93
C VAL A 29 -3.82 -50.73 7.04
N MET A 30 -4.98 -50.23 7.47
CA MET A 30 -5.54 -49.01 6.91
C MET A 30 -4.61 -47.86 7.31
N ALA A 31 -3.76 -47.45 6.37
CA ALA A 31 -2.98 -46.23 6.51
C ALA A 31 -3.96 -45.05 6.60
N ASP A 32 -4.03 -44.44 7.77
CA ASP A 32 -5.02 -43.42 8.07
C ASP A 32 -4.87 -42.23 7.12
N LYS A 33 -5.94 -41.88 6.41
CA LYS A 33 -5.92 -40.81 5.40
C LYS A 33 -6.06 -39.46 6.10
N ARG A 34 -4.93 -38.96 6.62
CA ARG A 34 -4.82 -37.65 7.26
C ARG A 34 -5.55 -36.57 6.42
N ARG A 35 -6.41 -35.80 7.09
CA ARG A 35 -7.29 -34.81 6.45
C ARG A 35 -6.47 -33.71 5.77
N PHE A 36 -6.82 -33.38 4.53
CA PHE A 36 -6.21 -32.24 3.82
C PHE A 36 -6.71 -30.93 4.44
N LEU A 37 -5.79 -30.13 4.96
CA LEU A 37 -6.09 -28.85 5.61
C LEU A 37 -6.26 -27.77 4.53
N CYS A 38 -7.43 -27.16 4.40
CA CYS A 38 -7.66 -26.10 3.41
C CYS A 38 -8.43 -24.93 4.02
N GLY A 39 -7.89 -23.72 3.87
CA GLY A 39 -8.53 -22.52 4.41
C GLY A 39 -7.56 -21.35 4.55
N VAL A 40 -7.58 -20.72 5.73
CA VAL A 40 -6.99 -19.39 5.94
C VAL A 40 -6.09 -19.38 7.17
N VAL A 41 -4.93 -18.76 7.05
CA VAL A 41 -4.12 -18.31 8.19
C VAL A 41 -4.26 -16.81 8.33
N GLU A 42 -4.60 -16.35 9.53
CA GLU A 42 -4.49 -14.93 9.89
C GLU A 42 -3.06 -14.71 10.41
N GLY A 43 -2.11 -14.48 9.50
CA GLY A 43 -0.67 -14.56 9.79
C GLY A 43 0.18 -13.36 9.33
N PHE A 44 -0.49 -12.32 8.83
CA PHE A 44 0.08 -11.05 8.37
C PHE A 44 0.51 -10.12 9.51
N TYR A 45 1.29 -9.10 9.17
CA TYR A 45 1.65 -7.97 10.03
C TYR A 45 0.60 -6.85 9.95
N GLY A 46 0.37 -6.15 11.06
CA GLY A 46 -0.65 -5.12 11.20
C GLY A 46 -1.92 -5.59 11.91
N ARG A 47 -2.94 -4.72 11.90
CA ARG A 47 -4.14 -4.83 12.74
C ARG A 47 -4.86 -6.18 12.58
N PRO A 48 -4.93 -7.03 13.62
CA PRO A 48 -5.64 -8.31 13.55
C PRO A 48 -7.14 -8.13 13.30
N TRP A 49 -7.79 -9.16 12.73
CA TRP A 49 -9.22 -9.15 12.48
C TRP A 49 -10.03 -9.17 13.77
N THR A 50 -11.19 -8.51 13.74
CA THR A 50 -12.13 -8.51 14.87
C THR A 50 -12.80 -9.87 15.05
N MET A 51 -13.30 -10.12 16.25
CA MET A 51 -14.11 -11.30 16.60
C MET A 51 -15.28 -11.53 15.64
N GLU A 52 -15.95 -10.46 15.19
CA GLU A 52 -17.04 -10.55 14.20
C GLU A 52 -16.57 -10.95 12.80
N GLN A 53 -15.44 -10.39 12.34
CA GLN A 53 -14.83 -10.74 11.06
C GLN A 53 -14.38 -12.22 11.07
N ARG A 54 -13.77 -12.70 12.15
CA ARG A 54 -13.39 -14.12 12.29
C ARG A 54 -14.59 -15.07 12.31
N LYS A 55 -15.72 -14.70 12.94
CA LYS A 55 -16.97 -15.49 12.88
C LYS A 55 -17.58 -15.51 11.49
N GLU A 56 -17.60 -14.37 10.79
CA GLU A 56 -18.04 -14.28 9.39
C GLU A 56 -17.13 -15.08 8.44
N LEU A 57 -15.82 -15.12 8.71
CA LEU A 57 -14.86 -15.96 8.00
C LEU A 57 -15.23 -17.45 8.10
N PHE A 58 -15.54 -17.95 9.30
CA PHE A 58 -15.93 -19.35 9.49
C PHE A 58 -17.22 -19.68 8.72
N ARG A 59 -18.19 -18.75 8.68
CA ARG A 59 -19.41 -18.87 7.87
C ARG A 59 -19.12 -18.93 6.37
N ARG A 60 -18.23 -18.07 5.86
CA ARG A 60 -17.78 -18.06 4.46
C ARG A 60 -17.04 -19.36 4.11
N MET A 61 -16.10 -19.79 4.95
CA MET A 61 -15.34 -21.02 4.78
C MET A 61 -16.26 -22.25 4.71
N LYS A 62 -17.21 -22.40 5.65
CA LYS A 62 -18.19 -23.50 5.65
C LYS A 62 -19.05 -23.49 4.38
N ARG A 63 -19.53 -22.31 3.94
CA ARG A 63 -20.31 -22.14 2.69
C ARG A 63 -19.54 -22.62 1.46
N TRP A 64 -18.22 -22.49 1.44
CA TRP A 64 -17.38 -22.82 0.29
C TRP A 64 -16.67 -24.19 0.39
N GLY A 65 -16.78 -24.89 1.52
CA GLY A 65 -16.14 -26.20 1.73
C GLY A 65 -14.69 -26.15 2.21
N LEU A 66 -14.24 -25.01 2.75
CA LEU A 66 -12.97 -24.88 3.45
C LEU A 66 -13.13 -25.32 4.92
N ASN A 67 -12.05 -25.82 5.52
CA ASN A 67 -12.13 -26.67 6.70
C ASN A 67 -11.13 -26.35 7.84
N THR A 68 -10.12 -25.49 7.64
CA THR A 68 -9.09 -25.16 8.65
C THR A 68 -8.82 -23.64 8.73
N TYR A 69 -8.80 -23.09 9.95
CA TYR A 69 -8.33 -21.73 10.25
C TYR A 69 -7.16 -21.78 11.23
N MET A 70 -6.07 -21.06 10.92
CA MET A 70 -4.94 -20.90 11.82
C MET A 70 -4.85 -19.47 12.37
N TYR A 71 -4.88 -19.37 13.70
CA TYR A 71 -4.66 -18.14 14.45
C TYR A 71 -3.16 -17.90 14.60
N ALA A 72 -2.59 -16.97 13.83
CA ALA A 72 -1.18 -16.59 13.89
C ALA A 72 -0.88 -15.06 13.80
N PRO A 73 -1.78 -14.13 14.24
CA PRO A 73 -1.63 -12.71 13.95
C PRO A 73 -0.34 -12.14 14.57
N LYS A 74 0.51 -11.50 13.76
CA LYS A 74 1.84 -11.04 14.20
C LYS A 74 1.76 -9.95 15.28
N ASP A 75 0.73 -9.11 15.20
CA ASP A 75 0.47 -7.98 16.11
C ASP A 75 -0.28 -8.37 17.40
N ASP A 76 -0.71 -9.64 17.58
CA ASP A 76 -1.10 -10.13 18.90
C ASP A 76 0.17 -10.26 19.76
N SER A 77 0.30 -9.37 20.75
CA SER A 77 1.48 -9.33 21.61
C SER A 77 1.67 -10.65 22.37
N LYS A 78 0.61 -11.37 22.74
CA LYS A 78 0.68 -12.67 23.44
C LYS A 78 0.84 -13.87 22.52
N HIS A 79 0.76 -13.68 21.21
CA HIS A 79 1.13 -14.67 20.19
C HIS A 79 2.65 -14.68 19.93
N ARG A 80 3.32 -13.51 19.90
CA ARG A 80 4.74 -13.38 19.53
C ARG A 80 5.62 -12.69 20.58
N VAL A 81 5.43 -11.38 20.82
CA VAL A 81 6.39 -10.56 21.61
C VAL A 81 6.44 -10.96 23.10
N PHE A 82 5.28 -11.18 23.71
CA PHE A 82 5.09 -11.58 25.09
C PHE A 82 4.47 -12.98 25.16
N TRP A 83 4.97 -13.91 24.32
CA TRP A 83 4.45 -15.28 24.20
C TRP A 83 4.34 -16.03 25.54
N ARG A 84 5.19 -15.70 26.52
CA ARG A 84 5.22 -16.23 27.89
C ARG A 84 4.03 -15.83 28.76
N GLU A 85 3.36 -14.72 28.45
CA GLU A 85 2.23 -14.24 29.24
C GLU A 85 0.97 -15.09 29.00
N MET A 86 0.24 -15.37 30.07
CA MET A 86 -1.06 -16.02 29.97
C MET A 86 -2.11 -15.04 29.44
N TYR A 87 -3.12 -15.59 28.78
CA TYR A 87 -4.33 -14.82 28.47
C TYR A 87 -5.06 -14.46 29.78
N SER A 88 -5.61 -13.25 29.86
CA SER A 88 -6.48 -12.80 30.95
C SER A 88 -7.84 -13.53 30.90
N VAL A 89 -8.74 -13.27 31.86
CA VAL A 89 -10.08 -13.87 31.84
C VAL A 89 -10.87 -13.37 30.63
N GLU A 90 -10.76 -12.08 30.33
CA GLU A 90 -11.47 -11.39 29.24
C GLU A 90 -10.94 -11.82 27.86
N GLU A 91 -9.63 -12.09 27.75
CA GLU A 91 -9.00 -12.64 26.55
C GLU A 91 -9.33 -14.14 26.38
N ALA A 92 -9.36 -14.90 27.49
CA ALA A 92 -9.75 -16.30 27.51
C ALA A 92 -11.20 -16.50 27.07
N ASP A 93 -12.14 -15.68 27.58
CA ASP A 93 -13.56 -15.73 27.17
C ASP A 93 -13.73 -15.44 25.67
N GLN A 94 -12.96 -14.50 25.12
CA GLN A 94 -12.93 -14.22 23.68
C GLN A 94 -12.39 -15.41 22.87
N LEU A 95 -11.30 -16.05 23.32
CA LEU A 95 -10.75 -17.23 22.63
C LEU A 95 -11.66 -18.46 22.75
N MET A 96 -12.26 -18.73 23.91
CA MET A 96 -13.25 -19.80 24.10
C MET A 96 -14.48 -19.62 23.19
N ALA A 97 -14.97 -18.39 23.06
CA ALA A 97 -16.06 -18.06 22.15
C ALA A 97 -15.67 -18.13 20.67
N LEU A 98 -14.38 -18.01 20.34
CA LEU A 98 -13.86 -18.09 18.97
C LEU A 98 -13.66 -19.55 18.55
N VAL A 99 -13.02 -20.36 19.40
CA VAL A 99 -12.88 -21.82 19.24
C VAL A 99 -14.25 -22.50 19.16
N SER A 100 -15.21 -22.08 19.99
CA SER A 100 -16.59 -22.58 19.92
C SER A 100 -17.27 -22.23 18.59
N ALA A 101 -17.13 -20.99 18.11
CA ALA A 101 -17.71 -20.58 16.83
C ALA A 101 -17.06 -21.29 15.63
N ALA A 102 -15.75 -21.60 15.68
CA ALA A 102 -15.10 -22.41 14.65
C ALA A 102 -15.71 -23.83 14.59
N ARG A 103 -15.86 -24.47 15.77
CA ARG A 103 -16.48 -25.80 15.92
C ARG A 103 -17.93 -25.85 15.43
N GLU A 104 -18.75 -24.83 15.74
CA GLU A 104 -20.13 -24.69 15.21
C GLU A 104 -20.17 -24.67 13.67
N HIS A 105 -19.11 -24.10 13.06
CA HIS A 105 -18.97 -24.00 11.62
C HIS A 105 -18.19 -25.17 10.98
N GLU A 106 -17.89 -26.23 11.74
CA GLU A 106 -17.08 -27.38 11.31
C GLU A 106 -15.65 -27.01 10.85
N ILE A 107 -15.18 -25.83 11.26
CA ILE A 107 -13.83 -25.32 11.00
C ILE A 107 -12.89 -25.79 12.11
N GLU A 108 -11.80 -26.41 11.70
CA GLU A 108 -10.71 -26.81 12.59
C GLU A 108 -9.87 -25.59 12.97
N PHE A 109 -9.85 -25.28 14.26
CA PHE A 109 -9.10 -24.15 14.82
C PHE A 109 -7.70 -24.62 15.23
N VAL A 110 -6.68 -23.99 14.64
CA VAL A 110 -5.26 -24.21 14.97
C VAL A 110 -4.72 -22.98 15.67
N TYR A 111 -4.28 -23.12 16.93
CA TYR A 111 -3.61 -22.03 17.67
C TYR A 111 -2.11 -22.07 17.42
N ALA A 112 -1.55 -21.02 16.80
CA ALA A 112 -0.11 -20.85 16.66
C ALA A 112 0.50 -20.08 17.84
N ILE A 113 1.83 -20.17 17.98
CA ILE A 113 2.64 -19.32 18.86
C ILE A 113 4.06 -19.14 18.28
N SER A 114 4.62 -17.93 18.38
CA SER A 114 5.94 -17.56 17.83
C SER A 114 6.96 -17.26 18.95
N PRO A 115 7.51 -18.27 19.66
CA PRO A 115 8.47 -18.04 20.75
C PRO A 115 9.89 -17.67 20.27
N GLY A 116 10.17 -17.75 18.95
CA GLY A 116 11.53 -17.74 18.40
C GLY A 116 12.33 -16.43 18.55
N LEU A 117 11.72 -15.31 18.95
CA LEU A 117 12.42 -14.03 19.07
C LEU A 117 13.42 -13.98 20.25
N ASP A 118 13.09 -14.62 21.37
CA ASP A 118 13.85 -14.46 22.63
C ASP A 118 13.89 -15.73 23.52
N MET A 119 13.40 -16.88 23.03
CA MET A 119 13.43 -18.14 23.77
C MET A 119 14.85 -18.69 23.88
N SER A 120 15.32 -18.93 25.11
CA SER A 120 16.46 -19.83 25.34
C SER A 120 15.98 -21.27 25.32
N PHE A 121 16.31 -21.99 24.26
CA PHE A 121 15.84 -23.36 23.99
C PHE A 121 16.32 -24.37 25.05
N SER A 122 17.49 -24.14 25.65
CA SER A 122 18.11 -25.02 26.66
C SER A 122 17.57 -24.82 28.08
N ASN A 123 16.82 -23.73 28.32
CA ASN A 123 16.30 -23.38 29.63
C ASN A 123 14.96 -24.11 29.88
N PRO A 124 14.88 -25.10 30.80
CA PRO A 124 13.65 -25.85 31.03
C PRO A 124 12.49 -24.99 31.57
N LYS A 125 12.76 -23.79 32.12
CA LYS A 125 11.71 -22.85 32.53
C LYS A 125 10.98 -22.22 31.34
N GLU A 126 11.65 -22.08 30.20
CA GLU A 126 11.04 -21.57 28.97
C GLU A 126 10.13 -22.63 28.35
N VAL A 127 10.63 -23.87 28.22
CA VAL A 127 9.83 -25.01 27.73
C VAL A 127 8.62 -25.27 28.63
N ALA A 128 8.80 -25.22 29.96
CA ALA A 128 7.68 -25.32 30.91
C ALA A 128 6.72 -24.12 30.88
N THR A 129 7.13 -22.97 30.33
CA THR A 129 6.24 -21.81 30.15
C THR A 129 5.46 -21.90 28.84
N LEU A 130 6.12 -22.34 27.76
CA LEU A 130 5.49 -22.67 26.48
C LEU A 130 4.40 -23.74 26.66
N LYS A 131 4.72 -24.81 27.40
CA LYS A 131 3.77 -25.88 27.75
C LYS A 131 2.54 -25.34 28.48
N ARG A 132 2.71 -24.58 29.58
CA ARG A 132 1.58 -23.98 30.33
C ARG A 132 0.71 -23.05 29.49
N LYS A 133 1.30 -22.28 28.57
CA LYS A 133 0.56 -21.39 27.66
C LYS A 133 -0.29 -22.18 26.66
N LEU A 134 0.24 -23.28 26.13
CA LEU A 134 -0.49 -24.17 25.23
C LEU A 134 -1.55 -25.00 25.98
N GLU A 135 -1.28 -25.43 27.22
CA GLU A 135 -2.28 -26.03 28.12
C GLU A 135 -3.44 -25.09 28.41
N GLN A 136 -3.19 -23.78 28.61
CA GLN A 136 -4.23 -22.78 28.79
C GLN A 136 -5.17 -22.75 27.57
N VAL A 137 -4.62 -22.74 26.35
CA VAL A 137 -5.43 -22.70 25.13
C VAL A 137 -6.09 -24.05 24.83
N ALA A 138 -5.49 -25.17 25.21
CA ALA A 138 -6.14 -26.49 25.18
C ALA A 138 -7.38 -26.53 26.09
N GLN A 139 -7.32 -25.91 27.28
CA GLN A 139 -8.46 -25.77 28.18
C GLN A 139 -9.60 -24.92 27.60
N PHE A 140 -9.31 -24.03 26.64
CA PHE A 140 -10.34 -23.29 25.89
C PHE A 140 -11.08 -24.17 24.84
N GLY A 141 -10.74 -25.46 24.73
CA GLY A 141 -11.29 -26.39 23.76
C GLY A 141 -10.51 -26.47 22.44
N CYS A 142 -9.29 -25.92 22.39
CA CYS A 142 -8.43 -26.01 21.20
C CYS A 142 -7.79 -27.41 21.09
N HIS A 143 -7.69 -27.92 19.87
CA HIS A 143 -7.14 -29.26 19.60
C HIS A 143 -6.06 -29.27 18.51
N GLY A 144 -6.00 -28.26 17.63
CA GLY A 144 -4.89 -28.06 16.70
C GLY A 144 -3.91 -27.01 17.21
N PHE A 145 -2.60 -27.22 17.01
CA PHE A 145 -1.56 -26.31 17.49
C PHE A 145 -0.46 -26.07 16.45
N ALA A 146 0.27 -24.96 16.56
CA ALA A 146 1.46 -24.70 15.74
C ALA A 146 2.58 -23.99 16.52
N LEU A 147 3.84 -24.35 16.25
CA LEU A 147 5.00 -23.55 16.65
C LEU A 147 5.60 -22.88 15.41
N LEU A 148 5.82 -21.56 15.51
CA LEU A 148 6.33 -20.75 14.42
C LEU A 148 7.73 -20.20 14.76
N TYR A 149 8.68 -20.50 13.88
CA TYR A 149 10.05 -19.98 13.91
C TYR A 149 10.37 -19.16 12.65
N ASP A 150 9.34 -18.49 12.12
CA ASP A 150 9.38 -17.55 10.99
C ASP A 150 10.00 -16.20 11.41
N ASP A 151 10.67 -15.51 10.48
CA ASP A 151 11.19 -14.15 10.63
C ASP A 151 12.01 -13.91 11.91
N ILE A 152 13.02 -14.77 12.15
CA ILE A 152 13.99 -14.68 13.25
C ILE A 152 15.42 -14.89 12.75
N GLU A 153 16.41 -14.36 13.47
CA GLU A 153 17.82 -14.66 13.20
C GLU A 153 18.17 -16.12 13.53
N GLN A 154 19.07 -16.74 12.74
CA GLN A 154 19.60 -18.08 13.03
C GLN A 154 20.62 -18.13 14.21
N ASN A 155 20.59 -17.13 15.10
CA ASN A 155 21.59 -16.90 16.14
C ASN A 155 21.15 -17.45 17.52
N MET A 156 21.62 -18.65 17.88
CA MET A 156 21.44 -19.19 19.23
C MET A 156 22.24 -18.43 20.30
N CYS A 157 21.71 -18.35 21.52
CA CYS A 157 22.44 -17.81 22.67
C CYS A 157 23.59 -18.75 23.11
N PRO A 158 24.55 -18.30 23.95
CA PRO A 158 25.70 -19.13 24.35
C PRO A 158 25.30 -20.45 25.03
N ALA A 159 24.32 -20.44 25.93
CA ALA A 159 23.86 -21.65 26.63
C ALA A 159 23.22 -22.67 25.66
N ASP A 160 22.44 -22.19 24.69
CA ASP A 160 21.83 -23.07 23.69
C ASP A 160 22.88 -23.69 22.75
N LYS A 161 23.99 -22.98 22.48
CA LYS A 161 25.16 -23.49 21.74
C LYS A 161 25.99 -24.53 22.49
N GLU A 162 25.91 -24.57 23.82
CA GLU A 162 26.54 -25.63 24.64
C GLU A 162 25.72 -26.93 24.66
N VAL A 163 24.40 -26.84 24.40
CA VAL A 163 23.46 -27.97 24.50
C VAL A 163 23.07 -28.54 23.12
N PHE A 164 22.94 -27.71 22.09
CA PHE A 164 22.43 -28.11 20.78
C PHE A 164 23.45 -27.90 19.65
N SER A 165 23.58 -28.89 18.78
CA SER A 165 24.52 -28.89 17.65
C SER A 165 24.13 -27.97 16.48
N SER A 166 22.85 -27.59 16.38
CA SER A 166 22.35 -26.65 15.38
C SER A 166 21.04 -25.98 15.83
N PHE A 167 20.70 -24.84 15.19
CA PHE A 167 19.45 -24.12 15.46
C PHE A 167 18.21 -24.96 15.14
N ALA A 168 18.25 -25.72 14.03
CA ALA A 168 17.21 -26.71 13.70
C ALA A 168 17.05 -27.76 14.80
N TYR A 169 18.15 -28.27 15.38
CA TYR A 169 18.08 -29.27 16.44
C TYR A 169 17.45 -28.70 17.72
N ALA A 170 17.77 -27.46 18.10
CA ALA A 170 17.16 -26.77 19.23
C ALA A 170 15.64 -26.60 19.05
N GLN A 171 15.22 -26.05 17.91
CA GLN A 171 13.80 -25.87 17.55
C GLN A 171 13.04 -27.20 17.54
N VAL A 172 13.60 -28.23 16.89
CA VAL A 172 12.98 -29.55 16.79
C VAL A 172 12.90 -30.25 18.15
N SER A 173 13.91 -30.12 19.01
CA SER A 173 13.88 -30.69 20.37
C SER A 173 12.70 -30.14 21.17
N VAL A 174 12.53 -28.81 21.21
CA VAL A 174 11.39 -28.16 21.87
C VAL A 174 10.06 -28.54 21.22
N THR A 175 9.99 -28.55 19.88
CA THR A 175 8.75 -28.85 19.15
C THR A 175 8.28 -30.28 19.41
N ASN A 176 9.18 -31.26 19.38
CA ASN A 176 8.86 -32.64 19.73
C ASN A 176 8.42 -32.77 21.19
N GLU A 177 9.12 -32.14 22.14
CA GLU A 177 8.77 -32.21 23.57
C GLU A 177 7.42 -31.57 23.89
N VAL A 178 7.01 -30.53 23.14
CA VAL A 178 5.69 -29.90 23.22
C VAL A 178 4.60 -30.77 22.58
N PHE A 179 4.85 -31.32 21.38
CA PHE A 179 3.91 -32.20 20.68
C PHE A 179 3.54 -33.42 21.52
N GLN A 180 4.54 -34.07 22.13
CA GLN A 180 4.31 -35.24 23.00
C GLN A 180 3.64 -34.86 24.33
N HIS A 181 3.96 -33.69 24.89
CA HIS A 181 3.32 -33.18 26.11
C HIS A 181 1.83 -32.90 25.93
N LEU A 182 1.42 -32.43 24.75
CA LEU A 182 0.01 -32.23 24.39
C LEU A 182 -0.71 -33.52 23.94
N GLY A 183 -0.07 -34.69 24.06
CA GLY A 183 -0.67 -35.98 23.76
C GLY A 183 -0.69 -36.36 22.27
N GLU A 184 0.28 -35.86 21.49
CA GLU A 184 0.41 -36.11 20.04
C GLU A 184 -0.88 -35.76 19.25
N PRO A 185 -1.37 -34.50 19.31
CA PRO A 185 -2.64 -34.10 18.70
C PRO A 185 -2.67 -34.30 17.18
N SER A 186 -3.87 -34.54 16.64
CA SER A 186 -4.09 -34.92 15.23
C SER A 186 -3.54 -33.92 14.21
N THR A 187 -3.45 -32.65 14.59
CA THR A 187 -3.00 -31.54 13.75
C THR A 187 -2.01 -30.70 14.57
N PHE A 188 -0.72 -30.85 14.26
CA PHE A 188 0.33 -30.03 14.84
C PHE A 188 1.26 -29.55 13.73
N LEU A 189 1.43 -28.23 13.62
CA LEU A 189 2.19 -27.61 12.53
C LEU A 189 3.52 -27.01 13.04
N PHE A 190 4.55 -27.07 12.22
CA PHE A 190 5.84 -26.42 12.46
C PHE A 190 6.17 -25.48 11.30
N CYS A 191 6.35 -24.19 11.59
CA CYS A 191 6.92 -23.26 10.59
C CYS A 191 8.44 -23.15 10.81
N PRO A 192 9.27 -23.65 9.88
CA PRO A 192 10.71 -23.51 9.93
C PRO A 192 11.15 -22.05 9.75
N THR A 193 12.39 -21.75 10.12
CA THR A 193 13.04 -20.48 9.77
C THR A 193 13.43 -20.42 8.29
N GLU A 194 13.83 -21.55 7.71
CA GLU A 194 13.96 -21.71 6.25
C GLU A 194 12.62 -22.19 5.68
N TYR A 195 11.63 -21.30 5.56
CA TYR A 195 10.26 -21.63 5.13
C TYR A 195 10.00 -21.53 3.62
N CYS A 196 11.01 -21.18 2.83
CA CYS A 196 10.91 -21.11 1.38
C CYS A 196 12.25 -21.40 0.68
N GLY A 197 12.18 -21.64 -0.63
CA GLY A 197 13.36 -21.93 -1.46
C GLY A 197 14.47 -20.88 -1.34
N SER A 198 14.13 -19.59 -1.45
CA SER A 198 15.06 -18.47 -1.34
C SER A 198 15.67 -18.24 0.06
N LEU A 199 15.13 -18.88 1.11
CA LEU A 199 15.70 -18.87 2.47
C LEU A 199 16.52 -20.14 2.78
N SER A 200 16.50 -21.15 1.90
CA SER A 200 17.12 -22.45 2.15
C SER A 200 18.61 -22.44 1.76
N PHE A 201 19.53 -22.51 2.73
CA PHE A 201 20.96 -22.33 2.46
C PHE A 201 21.75 -23.65 2.48
N PRO A 202 22.59 -23.97 1.46
CA PRO A 202 22.83 -23.22 0.22
C PRO A 202 21.77 -23.46 -0.87
N SER A 203 20.92 -24.48 -0.70
CA SER A 203 19.73 -24.75 -1.50
C SER A 203 18.80 -25.70 -0.71
N VAL A 204 17.54 -25.84 -1.12
CA VAL A 204 16.55 -26.75 -0.49
C VAL A 204 17.13 -28.16 -0.30
N ILE A 205 17.70 -28.73 -1.37
CA ILE A 205 18.22 -30.11 -1.40
C ILE A 205 19.56 -30.31 -0.67
N GLN A 206 20.18 -29.24 -0.18
CA GLN A 206 21.47 -29.28 0.53
C GLN A 206 21.43 -28.59 1.91
N SER A 207 20.28 -28.06 2.32
CA SER A 207 20.15 -27.35 3.61
C SER A 207 20.35 -28.32 4.78
N PRO A 208 21.37 -28.10 5.64
CA PRO A 208 21.56 -28.91 6.84
C PRO A 208 20.48 -28.61 7.90
N TYR A 209 19.87 -27.41 7.83
CA TYR A 209 18.71 -27.04 8.64
C TYR A 209 17.50 -27.90 8.25
N LEU A 210 17.11 -27.92 6.96
CA LEU A 210 15.97 -28.72 6.49
C LEU A 210 16.22 -30.23 6.58
N GLN A 211 17.46 -30.70 6.38
CA GLN A 211 17.81 -32.09 6.64
C GLN A 211 17.59 -32.46 8.12
N THR A 212 17.99 -31.60 9.06
CA THR A 212 17.78 -31.82 10.50
C THR A 212 16.28 -31.86 10.83
N VAL A 213 15.48 -30.94 10.28
CA VAL A 213 14.01 -30.95 10.41
C VAL A 213 13.42 -32.27 9.87
N GLY A 214 13.80 -32.69 8.67
CA GLY A 214 13.33 -33.94 8.08
C GLY A 214 13.78 -35.21 8.79
N GLU A 215 14.92 -35.20 9.49
CA GLU A 215 15.45 -36.34 10.23
C GLU A 215 14.99 -36.45 11.68
N LYS A 216 14.65 -35.33 12.32
CA LYS A 216 14.46 -35.27 13.78
C LYS A 216 13.05 -34.84 14.21
N LEU A 217 12.30 -34.11 13.37
CA LEU A 217 10.94 -33.70 13.70
C LEU A 217 10.01 -34.92 13.61
N LEU A 218 9.19 -35.16 14.64
CA LEU A 218 8.33 -36.34 14.73
C LEU A 218 7.37 -36.45 13.52
N PRO A 219 7.10 -37.66 13.00
CA PRO A 219 6.31 -37.83 11.77
C PRO A 219 4.85 -37.38 11.92
N GLY A 220 4.33 -37.29 13.14
CA GLY A 220 3.01 -36.72 13.44
C GLY A 220 2.94 -35.19 13.31
N ILE A 221 4.05 -34.49 13.16
CA ILE A 221 4.08 -33.03 12.97
C ILE A 221 4.16 -32.73 11.47
N ASP A 222 3.27 -31.88 10.97
CA ASP A 222 3.31 -31.35 9.60
C ASP A 222 4.16 -30.07 9.52
N VAL A 223 4.69 -29.75 8.35
CA VAL A 223 5.63 -28.63 8.14
C VAL A 223 5.04 -27.61 7.17
N LEU A 224 5.09 -26.34 7.56
CA LEU A 224 4.64 -25.20 6.75
C LEU A 224 5.72 -24.78 5.73
N TRP A 225 5.29 -24.34 4.55
CA TRP A 225 6.18 -23.94 3.44
C TRP A 225 5.48 -22.91 2.54
N THR A 226 6.17 -21.85 2.09
CA THR A 226 5.54 -20.82 1.22
C THR A 226 5.81 -21.03 -0.28
N GLY A 227 6.61 -22.03 -0.65
CA GLY A 227 7.03 -22.31 -2.03
C GLY A 227 8.49 -21.93 -2.31
N PRO A 228 8.87 -21.75 -3.59
CA PRO A 228 10.18 -21.20 -3.97
C PRO A 228 10.57 -19.87 -3.30
N LYS A 229 9.60 -19.04 -2.89
CA LYS A 229 9.80 -17.68 -2.36
C LYS A 229 8.84 -17.38 -1.20
N VAL A 230 9.05 -16.28 -0.48
CA VAL A 230 8.14 -15.80 0.60
C VAL A 230 6.74 -15.54 0.06
N VAL A 231 6.63 -14.76 -1.01
CA VAL A 231 5.48 -14.72 -1.90
C VAL A 231 5.87 -15.51 -3.15
N SER A 232 5.14 -16.56 -3.50
CA SER A 232 5.48 -17.38 -4.66
C SER A 232 4.64 -16.98 -5.87
N LYS A 233 5.27 -16.54 -6.97
CA LYS A 233 4.61 -16.34 -8.27
C LYS A 233 3.95 -17.64 -8.72
N GLU A 234 4.73 -18.72 -8.71
CA GLU A 234 4.30 -20.09 -8.96
C GLU A 234 4.86 -21.06 -7.91
N VAL A 235 4.25 -22.23 -7.81
CA VAL A 235 4.71 -23.38 -7.03
C VAL A 235 4.66 -24.60 -7.96
N SER A 236 5.82 -25.06 -8.42
CA SER A 236 5.92 -26.21 -9.35
C SER A 236 5.83 -27.54 -8.63
N LEU A 237 5.38 -28.59 -9.33
CA LEU A 237 5.37 -29.96 -8.82
C LEU A 237 6.77 -30.41 -8.36
N GLU A 238 7.79 -30.08 -9.15
CA GLU A 238 9.20 -30.36 -8.89
C GLU A 238 9.66 -29.72 -7.58
N SER A 239 9.37 -28.43 -7.35
CA SER A 239 9.75 -27.72 -6.11
C SER A 239 9.13 -28.35 -4.85
N ILE A 240 7.94 -28.94 -4.98
CA ILE A 240 7.27 -29.64 -3.88
C ILE A 240 7.82 -31.06 -3.70
N GLU A 241 8.19 -31.77 -4.77
CA GLU A 241 8.83 -33.08 -4.68
C GLU A 241 10.26 -32.98 -4.10
N GLU A 242 11.01 -31.91 -4.42
CA GLU A 242 12.31 -31.60 -3.79
C GLU A 242 12.20 -31.35 -2.29
N VAL A 243 11.36 -30.39 -1.86
CA VAL A 243 11.24 -30.10 -0.42
C VAL A 243 10.66 -31.29 0.34
N SER A 244 9.65 -31.99 -0.21
CA SER A 244 9.04 -33.17 0.43
C SER A 244 10.04 -34.30 0.68
N LYS A 245 11.02 -34.46 -0.22
CA LYS A 245 12.12 -35.43 -0.06
C LYS A 245 13.07 -35.03 1.08
N MET A 246 13.33 -33.73 1.26
CA MET A 246 14.20 -33.21 2.32
C MET A 246 13.53 -33.25 3.69
N ILE A 247 12.31 -32.73 3.80
CA ILE A 247 11.54 -32.73 5.06
C ILE A 247 10.90 -34.10 5.36
N LYS A 248 10.98 -35.07 4.43
CA LYS A 248 10.49 -36.47 4.56
C LYS A 248 8.99 -36.63 4.81
N ARG A 249 8.20 -35.59 4.46
CA ARG A 249 6.74 -35.51 4.61
C ARG A 249 6.20 -34.55 3.54
N ARG A 250 4.88 -34.51 3.35
CA ARG A 250 4.22 -33.52 2.49
C ARG A 250 4.12 -32.18 3.24
N PRO A 251 4.46 -31.03 2.64
CA PRO A 251 4.26 -29.74 3.28
C PRO A 251 2.79 -29.33 3.29
N VAL A 252 2.42 -28.49 4.25
CA VAL A 252 1.22 -27.65 4.22
C VAL A 252 1.65 -26.30 3.67
N ILE A 253 1.02 -25.81 2.61
CA ILE A 253 1.41 -24.51 2.04
C ILE A 253 0.85 -23.38 2.90
N TRP A 254 1.71 -22.45 3.29
CA TRP A 254 1.33 -21.11 3.76
C TRP A 254 1.39 -20.19 2.53
N ASP A 255 0.24 -19.80 1.97
CA ASP A 255 0.21 -19.13 0.66
C ASP A 255 0.01 -17.61 0.77
N ASN A 256 1.11 -16.86 0.62
CA ASN A 256 1.13 -15.40 0.66
C ASN A 256 0.75 -14.72 -0.68
N ILE A 257 0.22 -15.46 -1.68
CA ILE A 257 -0.17 -14.88 -2.99
C ILE A 257 -1.17 -13.71 -2.90
N HIS A 258 -1.93 -13.61 -1.82
CA HIS A 258 -2.88 -12.51 -1.56
C HIS A 258 -2.49 -11.60 -0.39
N ALA A 259 -1.32 -11.79 0.24
CA ALA A 259 -0.85 -10.93 1.34
C ALA A 259 -0.41 -9.55 0.82
N ASN A 260 -0.75 -8.47 1.54
CA ASN A 260 -0.41 -7.09 1.21
C ASN A 260 0.28 -6.28 2.33
N ASP A 261 0.58 -6.91 3.47
CA ASP A 261 1.21 -6.27 4.64
C ASP A 261 2.58 -5.62 4.34
N TYR A 262 3.34 -6.17 3.40
CA TYR A 262 4.62 -5.62 2.93
C TYR A 262 4.53 -4.33 2.09
N ASP A 263 3.35 -3.97 1.57
CA ASP A 263 3.11 -2.70 0.86
C ASP A 263 1.65 -2.24 0.98
N GLN A 264 1.40 -1.32 1.92
CA GLN A 264 0.08 -0.74 2.20
C GLN A 264 -0.60 -0.02 1.03
N LYS A 265 0.10 0.27 -0.08
CA LYS A 265 -0.53 0.79 -1.32
C LYS A 265 -1.07 -0.32 -2.24
N ARG A 266 -0.85 -1.61 -1.92
CA ARG A 266 -1.30 -2.76 -2.74
C ARG A 266 -2.49 -3.47 -2.11
N LEU A 267 -3.29 -4.09 -2.98
CA LEU A 267 -4.45 -4.90 -2.66
C LEU A 267 -4.58 -5.98 -3.75
N PHE A 268 -5.02 -7.18 -3.37
CA PHE A 268 -5.09 -8.34 -4.26
C PHE A 268 -6.49 -8.96 -4.27
N LEU A 269 -7.20 -8.68 -5.36
CA LEU A 269 -8.57 -9.07 -5.68
C LEU A 269 -8.63 -10.01 -6.91
N GLY A 270 -7.47 -10.39 -7.47
CA GLY A 270 -7.35 -11.41 -8.52
C GLY A 270 -7.57 -12.84 -7.99
N PRO A 271 -7.69 -13.83 -8.88
CA PRO A 271 -7.93 -15.23 -8.50
C PRO A 271 -6.67 -15.91 -7.97
N PHE A 272 -6.85 -16.95 -7.15
CA PHE A 272 -5.79 -17.90 -6.83
C PHE A 272 -5.19 -18.49 -8.14
N LYS A 273 -3.86 -18.37 -8.34
CA LYS A 273 -3.16 -18.68 -9.60
C LYS A 273 -1.75 -19.25 -9.34
N GLY A 274 -1.17 -19.96 -10.30
CA GLY A 274 0.22 -20.43 -10.25
C GLY A 274 0.45 -21.66 -9.37
N ARG A 275 -0.62 -22.37 -9.02
CA ARG A 275 -0.61 -23.64 -8.27
C ARG A 275 -1.46 -24.62 -9.06
N SER A 276 -0.88 -25.65 -9.66
CA SER A 276 -1.69 -26.67 -10.36
C SER A 276 -2.48 -27.51 -9.35
N THR A 277 -3.69 -27.91 -9.73
CA THR A 277 -4.53 -28.89 -9.02
C THR A 277 -3.84 -30.24 -8.85
N GLU A 278 -2.79 -30.55 -9.63
CA GLU A 278 -1.89 -31.69 -9.43
C GLU A 278 -1.01 -31.61 -8.16
N LEU A 279 -0.99 -30.47 -7.45
CA LEU A 279 -0.37 -30.32 -6.14
C LEU A 279 -1.23 -30.91 -5.02
N ILE A 280 -2.56 -30.96 -5.15
CA ILE A 280 -3.48 -31.41 -4.09
C ILE A 280 -3.14 -32.85 -3.61
N PRO A 281 -2.82 -33.83 -4.49
CA PRO A 281 -2.36 -35.16 -4.07
C PRO A 281 -0.96 -35.22 -3.42
N ARG A 282 -0.18 -34.12 -3.48
CA ARG A 282 1.23 -34.04 -3.06
C ARG A 282 1.44 -33.23 -1.78
N LEU A 283 0.46 -32.42 -1.39
CA LEU A 283 0.50 -31.57 -0.19
C LEU A 283 -0.22 -32.24 1.01
N GLY A 284 0.01 -31.71 2.21
CA GLY A 284 -0.83 -31.93 3.39
C GLY A 284 -1.96 -30.91 3.52
N GLY A 285 -1.82 -29.75 2.86
CA GLY A 285 -2.83 -28.69 2.87
C GLY A 285 -2.40 -27.41 2.17
N VAL A 286 -3.31 -26.43 2.11
CA VAL A 286 -3.07 -25.05 1.68
C VAL A 286 -3.86 -24.09 2.57
N LEU A 287 -3.15 -23.24 3.31
CA LEU A 287 -3.70 -22.14 4.12
C LEU A 287 -3.24 -20.83 3.48
N THR A 288 -4.16 -20.03 2.92
CA THR A 288 -3.78 -18.71 2.39
C THR A 288 -3.64 -17.68 3.50
N ASN A 289 -2.61 -16.84 3.42
CA ASN A 289 -2.45 -15.60 4.17
C ASN A 289 -2.86 -14.46 3.21
N PRO A 290 -4.06 -13.87 3.37
CA PRO A 290 -4.63 -12.95 2.39
C PRO A 290 -4.39 -11.48 2.81
N ASN A 291 -5.13 -10.52 2.22
CA ASN A 291 -4.97 -9.10 2.54
C ASN A 291 -5.35 -8.81 4.00
N CYS A 292 -4.77 -7.77 4.59
CA CYS A 292 -5.17 -7.26 5.91
C CYS A 292 -6.66 -6.84 5.93
N GLU A 293 -7.11 -6.24 4.83
CA GLU A 293 -8.48 -5.75 4.62
C GLU A 293 -9.46 -6.93 4.48
N PHE A 294 -10.27 -7.16 5.52
CA PHE A 294 -11.10 -8.35 5.64
C PHE A 294 -12.07 -8.55 4.47
N GLU A 295 -12.79 -7.51 4.05
CA GLU A 295 -13.81 -7.64 3.00
C GLU A 295 -13.21 -7.78 1.59
N ALA A 296 -11.94 -7.40 1.39
CA ALA A 296 -11.22 -7.60 0.13
C ALA A 296 -10.98 -9.10 -0.17
N ASN A 297 -10.91 -9.93 0.87
CA ASN A 297 -10.51 -11.34 0.77
C ASN A 297 -11.58 -12.27 0.19
N TYR A 298 -12.74 -11.74 -0.22
CA TYR A 298 -13.82 -12.55 -0.79
C TYR A 298 -13.36 -13.35 -2.02
N VAL A 299 -12.64 -12.72 -2.96
CA VAL A 299 -12.15 -13.40 -4.17
C VAL A 299 -11.03 -14.39 -3.85
N ALA A 300 -10.06 -14.00 -3.03
CA ALA A 300 -8.94 -14.85 -2.64
C ALA A 300 -9.40 -16.20 -2.07
N ILE A 301 -10.31 -16.15 -1.09
CA ILE A 301 -10.80 -17.32 -0.37
C ILE A 301 -11.79 -18.14 -1.21
N HIS A 302 -12.66 -17.49 -1.99
CA HIS A 302 -13.62 -18.17 -2.89
C HIS A 302 -12.91 -18.91 -4.04
N THR A 303 -11.89 -18.29 -4.63
CA THR A 303 -11.12 -18.91 -5.73
C THR A 303 -10.22 -20.04 -5.23
N LEU A 304 -9.59 -19.91 -4.05
CA LEU A 304 -8.93 -21.03 -3.37
C LEU A 304 -9.89 -22.21 -3.11
N ALA A 305 -11.10 -21.95 -2.61
CA ALA A 305 -12.10 -23.00 -2.40
C ALA A 305 -12.59 -23.64 -3.70
N THR A 306 -12.57 -22.89 -4.82
CA THR A 306 -12.93 -23.39 -6.15
C THR A 306 -11.79 -24.25 -6.75
N TRP A 307 -10.54 -23.86 -6.53
CA TRP A 307 -9.34 -24.66 -6.84
C TRP A 307 -9.28 -25.97 -6.05
N TYR A 308 -9.54 -25.92 -4.74
CA TYR A 308 -9.52 -27.11 -3.89
C TYR A 308 -10.58 -28.14 -4.33
N ARG A 309 -11.81 -27.67 -4.62
CA ARG A 309 -12.92 -28.54 -5.01
C ARG A 309 -12.75 -29.19 -6.39
N SER A 310 -11.97 -28.63 -7.32
CA SER A 310 -11.82 -29.19 -8.67
C SER A 310 -11.02 -30.49 -8.70
N ASN A 311 -10.12 -30.73 -7.74
CA ASN A 311 -9.41 -32.01 -7.59
C ASN A 311 -9.33 -32.51 -6.13
N MET A 312 -10.38 -32.27 -5.33
CA MET A 312 -10.46 -32.70 -3.91
C MET A 312 -10.29 -34.22 -3.72
N HIS A 313 -10.65 -35.02 -4.73
CA HIS A 313 -10.48 -36.48 -4.70
C HIS A 313 -9.09 -36.96 -5.14
N GLY A 314 -8.24 -36.05 -5.61
CA GLY A 314 -6.82 -36.29 -5.88
C GLY A 314 -6.52 -37.18 -7.08
N VAL A 315 -7.30 -37.06 -8.15
CA VAL A 315 -7.09 -37.78 -9.41
C VAL A 315 -5.81 -37.25 -10.08
N ARG A 316 -4.98 -38.15 -10.61
CA ARG A 316 -3.79 -37.81 -11.39
C ARG A 316 -4.15 -37.71 -12.88
N LYS A 317 -3.47 -36.81 -13.59
CA LYS A 317 -3.68 -36.51 -15.02
C LYS A 317 -3.72 -37.76 -15.91
N ASP A 318 -2.81 -38.70 -15.64
CA ASP A 318 -2.72 -40.02 -16.28
C ASP A 318 -4.07 -40.77 -16.28
N ALA A 319 -4.75 -40.79 -15.13
CA ALA A 319 -6.01 -41.51 -14.94
C ALA A 319 -7.25 -40.76 -15.46
N VAL A 320 -7.13 -39.48 -15.80
CA VAL A 320 -8.20 -38.71 -16.46
C VAL A 320 -8.19 -38.97 -17.95
N LEU A 321 -7.00 -39.00 -18.56
CA LEU A 321 -6.79 -39.22 -20.00
C LEU A 321 -7.14 -40.64 -20.46
N GLU A 322 -7.17 -41.62 -19.56
CA GLU A 322 -7.65 -42.98 -19.83
C GLU A 322 -9.19 -43.10 -19.91
N SER A 323 -9.96 -42.03 -19.63
CA SER A 323 -11.43 -42.05 -19.67
C SER A 323 -12.01 -41.40 -20.95
N GLU A 324 -12.66 -42.22 -21.79
CA GLU A 324 -13.20 -41.79 -23.10
C GLU A 324 -14.17 -40.61 -22.98
N ASP A 325 -15.05 -40.60 -21.97
CA ASP A 325 -16.00 -39.50 -21.72
C ASP A 325 -15.30 -38.17 -21.39
N SER A 326 -14.15 -38.19 -20.72
CA SER A 326 -13.41 -36.96 -20.38
C SER A 326 -12.65 -36.40 -21.58
N ALA A 327 -12.17 -37.25 -22.50
CA ALA A 327 -11.50 -36.81 -23.72
C ALA A 327 -12.43 -35.97 -24.61
N VAL A 328 -13.70 -36.39 -24.75
CA VAL A 328 -14.73 -35.64 -25.50
C VAL A 328 -15.03 -34.28 -24.85
N ALA A 329 -15.09 -34.21 -23.52
CA ALA A 329 -15.31 -32.95 -22.81
C ALA A 329 -14.11 -31.96 -22.95
N VAL A 330 -12.88 -32.48 -23.04
CA VAL A 330 -11.67 -31.68 -23.30
C VAL A 330 -11.66 -31.15 -24.75
N GLN A 331 -11.99 -32.00 -25.73
CA GLN A 331 -12.09 -31.63 -27.14
C GLN A 331 -13.07 -30.45 -27.34
N ILE A 332 -14.25 -30.53 -26.71
CA ILE A 332 -15.29 -29.50 -26.82
C ILE A 332 -14.89 -28.16 -26.18
N LYS A 333 -14.02 -28.14 -25.16
CA LYS A 333 -13.47 -26.88 -24.63
C LYS A 333 -12.51 -26.21 -25.63
N LEU A 334 -11.53 -26.98 -26.12
CA LEU A 334 -10.51 -26.53 -27.08
C LEU A 334 -11.12 -25.95 -28.36
N GLU A 335 -12.27 -26.46 -28.81
CA GLU A 335 -12.96 -25.96 -30.01
C GLU A 335 -13.80 -24.68 -29.78
N ASN A 336 -14.02 -24.25 -28.53
CA ASN A 336 -14.78 -23.03 -28.21
C ASN A 336 -13.90 -21.82 -27.84
N GLU A 337 -12.65 -22.02 -27.42
CA GLU A 337 -11.75 -20.96 -26.94
C GLU A 337 -10.82 -20.44 -28.07
N GLY A 338 -11.44 -19.92 -29.13
CA GLY A 338 -10.75 -19.44 -30.34
C GLY A 338 -10.04 -18.09 -30.19
N SER A 339 -8.87 -18.08 -29.54
CA SER A 339 -7.93 -16.93 -29.53
C SER A 339 -6.51 -17.36 -29.14
N ASP A 340 -5.48 -16.75 -29.75
CA ASP A 340 -4.05 -17.02 -29.50
C ASP A 340 -3.53 -16.49 -28.13
N GLU A 341 -4.18 -16.88 -27.03
CA GLU A 341 -3.68 -16.65 -25.67
C GLU A 341 -3.21 -17.97 -25.02
N GLU A 342 -2.32 -17.86 -24.03
CA GLU A 342 -1.54 -18.97 -23.45
C GLU A 342 -2.39 -20.20 -23.06
N LEU A 343 -2.04 -21.36 -23.63
CA LEU A 343 -2.66 -22.67 -23.34
C LEU A 343 -2.76 -22.91 -21.82
N GLU A 344 -3.98 -22.86 -21.25
CA GLU A 344 -4.20 -23.13 -19.83
C GLU A 344 -3.69 -24.54 -19.48
N THR A 345 -2.65 -24.62 -18.64
CA THR A 345 -1.94 -25.87 -18.34
C THR A 345 -2.69 -26.81 -17.38
N ASP A 346 -3.79 -26.34 -16.78
CA ASP A 346 -4.60 -27.04 -15.79
C ASP A 346 -6.07 -27.19 -16.23
N PHE A 347 -6.42 -28.34 -16.79
CA PHE A 347 -7.74 -28.63 -17.35
C PHE A 347 -8.90 -28.58 -16.33
N LEU A 348 -8.59 -28.63 -15.02
CA LEU A 348 -9.58 -28.69 -13.94
C LEU A 348 -9.87 -27.31 -13.32
N TYR A 349 -9.01 -26.31 -13.50
CA TYR A 349 -9.18 -24.99 -12.88
C TYR A 349 -8.68 -23.85 -13.79
N SER A 350 -9.62 -23.10 -14.37
CA SER A 350 -9.33 -21.81 -15.00
C SER A 350 -9.43 -20.67 -13.97
N PRO A 351 -8.35 -19.89 -13.74
CA PRO A 351 -8.40 -18.71 -12.87
C PRO A 351 -9.40 -17.66 -13.36
N ARG A 352 -9.57 -17.52 -14.69
CA ARG A 352 -10.50 -16.56 -15.32
C ARG A 352 -11.96 -16.94 -15.02
N ALA A 353 -12.30 -18.23 -15.12
CA ALA A 353 -13.63 -18.71 -14.77
C ALA A 353 -13.91 -18.60 -13.26
N ALA A 354 -12.93 -18.94 -12.41
CA ALA A 354 -13.06 -18.84 -10.96
C ALA A 354 -13.26 -17.40 -10.49
N LEU A 355 -12.49 -16.44 -11.03
CA LEU A 355 -12.67 -15.00 -10.79
C LEU A 355 -14.10 -14.56 -11.14
N ARG A 356 -14.59 -14.91 -12.32
CA ARG A 356 -15.94 -14.53 -12.77
C ARG A 356 -17.03 -15.07 -11.83
N LEU A 357 -16.88 -16.30 -11.34
CA LEU A 357 -17.80 -16.88 -10.35
C LEU A 357 -17.74 -16.12 -9.02
N ALA A 358 -16.54 -15.89 -8.48
CA ALA A 358 -16.33 -15.19 -7.21
C ALA A 358 -16.89 -13.76 -7.23
N LEU A 359 -16.66 -12.99 -8.30
CA LEU A 359 -17.19 -11.64 -8.45
C LEU A 359 -18.73 -11.62 -8.63
N THR A 360 -19.31 -12.62 -9.30
CA THR A 360 -20.76 -12.76 -9.45
C THR A 360 -21.45 -13.04 -8.11
N ASP A 361 -20.83 -13.86 -7.26
CA ASP A 361 -21.28 -14.08 -5.89
C ASP A 361 -21.09 -12.84 -5.01
N TRP A 362 -19.93 -12.16 -5.10
CA TRP A 362 -19.60 -11.01 -4.25
C TRP A 362 -20.50 -9.80 -4.51
N LEU A 363 -20.94 -9.58 -5.76
CA LEU A 363 -21.81 -8.48 -6.17
C LEU A 363 -23.08 -8.35 -5.30
N GLN A 364 -23.58 -9.47 -4.78
CA GLN A 364 -24.76 -9.52 -3.91
C GLN A 364 -24.52 -8.76 -2.59
N ASP A 365 -23.32 -8.84 -2.02
CA ASP A 365 -22.99 -8.27 -0.70
C ASP A 365 -22.86 -6.73 -0.73
N PHE A 366 -22.65 -6.10 -1.89
CA PHE A 366 -22.57 -4.63 -2.01
C PHE A 366 -23.93 -3.93 -1.81
N GLY A 367 -25.03 -4.60 -2.19
CA GLY A 367 -26.39 -4.10 -2.04
C GLY A 367 -26.98 -4.28 -0.63
N LEU A 368 -26.36 -5.12 0.20
CA LEU A 368 -26.86 -5.41 1.55
C LEU A 368 -26.51 -4.30 2.54
N ARG A 369 -27.45 -3.99 3.45
CA ARG A 369 -27.14 -3.29 4.71
C ARG A 369 -26.91 -4.36 5.77
N PRO A 370 -25.72 -4.45 6.40
CA PRO A 370 -25.49 -5.39 7.49
C PRO A 370 -26.48 -5.18 8.63
N ALA A 371 -27.08 -6.26 9.14
CA ALA A 371 -28.08 -6.18 10.22
C ALA A 371 -27.51 -5.60 11.53
N ALA A 372 -26.20 -5.78 11.76
CA ALA A 372 -25.44 -5.13 12.83
C ALA A 372 -24.95 -3.73 12.40
N ALA A 373 -25.90 -2.83 12.10
CA ALA A 373 -25.62 -1.40 11.91
C ALA A 373 -25.41 -0.69 13.27
N ALA A 374 -24.62 -1.29 14.16
CA ALA A 374 -24.09 -0.60 15.33
C ALA A 374 -23.21 0.56 14.86
N VAL A 375 -23.25 1.68 15.57
CA VAL A 375 -22.61 2.93 15.13
C VAL A 375 -21.09 2.75 15.05
N ILE A 376 -20.57 2.56 13.83
CA ILE A 376 -19.15 2.77 13.53
C ILE A 376 -18.91 4.27 13.70
N ALA A 377 -18.48 4.67 14.89
CA ALA A 377 -18.05 6.03 15.15
C ALA A 377 -16.98 6.45 14.12
N PRO A 378 -16.95 7.73 13.68
CA PRO A 378 -15.94 8.19 12.74
C PRO A 378 -14.54 7.87 13.30
N ARG A 379 -13.62 7.49 12.40
CA ARG A 379 -12.24 7.11 12.77
C ARG A 379 -11.57 8.23 13.58
N SER A 380 -11.58 8.11 14.90
CA SER A 380 -10.71 8.89 15.78
C SER A 380 -9.28 8.52 15.40
N GLY A 381 -8.63 9.38 14.63
CA GLY A 381 -7.23 9.19 14.25
C GLY A 381 -6.39 9.05 15.52
N SER A 382 -5.53 8.03 15.58
CA SER A 382 -4.63 7.82 16.71
C SER A 382 -3.83 9.09 16.96
N GLN A 383 -4.13 9.78 18.05
CA GLN A 383 -3.24 10.84 18.53
C GLN A 383 -1.90 10.16 18.86
N VAL A 384 -0.88 10.48 18.06
CA VAL A 384 0.51 10.23 18.45
C VAL A 384 0.69 10.93 19.79
N ALA A 385 1.07 10.18 20.83
CA ALA A 385 1.13 10.68 22.20
C ALA A 385 2.34 11.61 22.40
N ILE A 386 2.22 12.84 21.89
CA ILE A 386 3.22 13.90 22.06
C ILE A 386 3.20 14.31 23.54
N THR A 387 4.14 13.76 24.30
CA THR A 387 4.39 14.19 25.68
C THR A 387 5.02 15.59 25.66
N PRO A 388 4.44 16.60 26.34
CA PRO A 388 4.92 17.97 26.24
C PRO A 388 6.27 18.13 26.98
N ARG A 389 7.36 18.28 26.22
CA ARG A 389 8.65 18.67 26.79
C ARG A 389 8.64 20.17 27.12
N LEU A 390 8.79 20.50 28.40
CA LEU A 390 9.06 21.86 28.86
C LEU A 390 10.36 22.40 28.25
N SER A 391 10.30 23.62 27.72
CA SER A 391 11.43 24.28 27.07
C SER A 391 12.34 24.97 28.08
N VAL A 392 13.61 24.55 28.16
CA VAL A 392 14.69 25.31 28.81
C VAL A 392 15.76 25.62 27.76
N SER A 393 16.14 26.89 27.65
CA SER A 393 17.03 27.40 26.60
C SER A 393 18.50 27.14 26.90
N GLY A 394 19.21 26.49 25.98
CA GLY A 394 20.66 26.31 25.97
C GLY A 394 21.23 26.32 24.55
N PRO A 395 22.53 26.65 24.34
CA PRO A 395 23.08 26.88 23.01
C PRO A 395 23.27 25.61 22.17
N ARG A 396 23.28 25.80 20.86
CA ARG A 396 23.16 24.76 19.83
C ARG A 396 24.52 24.16 19.45
N ALA A 397 24.63 22.84 19.48
CA ALA A 397 25.69 22.05 18.85
C ALA A 397 25.04 21.11 17.80
N PRO A 398 25.75 20.70 16.73
CA PRO A 398 25.19 19.81 15.72
C PRO A 398 24.97 18.40 16.28
N SER A 399 23.83 17.79 15.96
CA SER A 399 23.53 16.40 16.30
C SER A 399 23.44 15.56 15.03
N GLU A 400 24.27 14.53 14.96
CA GLU A 400 24.20 13.51 13.90
C GLU A 400 22.92 12.68 14.05
N THR A 401 22.31 12.28 12.95
CA THR A 401 21.06 11.51 12.95
C THR A 401 21.36 10.03 12.82
N PHE A 402 21.11 9.26 13.89
CA PHE A 402 21.13 7.80 13.83
C PHE A 402 19.90 7.27 13.09
N ASN A 403 20.07 6.95 11.81
CA ASN A 403 19.08 6.15 11.07
C ASN A 403 19.17 4.68 11.49
N THR A 404 18.02 4.03 11.70
CA THR A 404 17.95 2.57 11.92
C THR A 404 18.07 1.86 10.57
N THR A 405 19.30 1.60 10.13
CA THR A 405 19.57 0.96 8.84
C THR A 405 19.24 -0.53 8.87
N VAL A 406 18.36 -0.98 7.98
CA VAL A 406 18.23 -2.41 7.65
C VAL A 406 19.45 -2.81 6.81
N TYR A 407 20.23 -3.79 7.27
CA TYR A 407 21.49 -4.17 6.63
C TYR A 407 21.28 -4.97 5.34
N THR A 408 21.65 -4.38 4.21
CA THR A 408 21.81 -5.08 2.92
C THR A 408 23.29 -5.19 2.55
N HIS A 409 23.82 -6.41 2.47
CA HIS A 409 25.18 -6.62 1.97
C HIS A 409 25.22 -6.70 0.43
N PRO A 410 26.12 -5.95 -0.25
CA PRO A 410 26.35 -6.14 -1.68
C PRO A 410 27.22 -7.39 -1.92
N ILE A 411 26.73 -8.32 -2.74
CA ILE A 411 27.53 -9.46 -3.21
C ILE A 411 28.32 -9.03 -4.44
N THR A 412 29.65 -9.07 -4.36
CA THR A 412 30.54 -8.80 -5.50
C THR A 412 30.50 -9.94 -6.52
N SER A 413 29.98 -9.68 -7.71
CA SER A 413 30.01 -10.62 -8.84
C SER A 413 31.44 -10.78 -9.38
N ILE A 414 32.03 -11.96 -9.18
CA ILE A 414 33.29 -12.35 -9.84
C ILE A 414 32.95 -12.92 -11.21
N ASN A 415 33.53 -12.36 -12.28
CA ASN A 415 33.32 -12.82 -13.65
C ASN A 415 33.91 -14.22 -13.87
N SER A 416 33.06 -15.24 -13.88
CA SER A 416 33.41 -16.59 -14.33
C SER A 416 33.31 -16.69 -15.85
N SER A 417 34.44 -16.71 -16.55
CA SER A 417 34.49 -16.91 -18.00
C SER A 417 34.09 -18.34 -18.39
N SER A 418 33.26 -18.48 -19.42
CA SER A 418 32.92 -19.77 -20.04
C SER A 418 33.81 -20.05 -21.26
N PRO A 419 34.24 -21.30 -21.51
CA PRO A 419 35.21 -21.62 -22.55
C PRO A 419 34.57 -21.76 -23.94
N GLY A 420 34.85 -20.81 -24.84
CA GLY A 420 34.57 -20.95 -26.28
C GLY A 420 35.73 -21.57 -27.03
N SER A 421 35.54 -22.76 -27.59
CA SER A 421 36.56 -23.45 -28.40
C SER A 421 36.38 -23.20 -29.90
N SER A 422 37.37 -22.57 -30.54
CA SER A 422 37.47 -22.48 -32.00
C SER A 422 38.91 -22.63 -32.47
N THR A 423 39.11 -23.39 -33.54
CA THR A 423 40.42 -23.80 -34.07
C THR A 423 41.23 -22.65 -34.68
N SER A 424 42.56 -22.78 -34.60
CA SER A 424 43.54 -21.91 -35.27
C SER A 424 43.44 -21.93 -36.80
N ARG A 425 43.91 -20.84 -37.44
CA ARG A 425 45.05 -20.86 -38.40
C ARG A 425 45.49 -19.46 -38.89
N ASP A 426 46.80 -19.23 -38.78
CA ASP A 426 47.76 -18.70 -39.77
C ASP A 426 47.72 -17.25 -40.32
N GLU A 427 48.88 -16.59 -40.19
CA GLU A 427 49.58 -15.60 -41.07
C GLU A 427 49.10 -14.14 -41.26
N GLU A 428 49.77 -13.20 -40.55
CA GLU A 428 50.76 -12.18 -41.03
C GLU A 428 50.53 -11.30 -42.31
N PRO A 429 51.29 -10.18 -42.54
CA PRO A 429 51.94 -9.21 -41.61
C PRO A 429 51.87 -7.72 -42.13
N MET A 430 52.83 -6.87 -41.68
CA MET A 430 53.26 -5.55 -42.20
C MET A 430 52.37 -4.29 -41.96
N GLU A 431 52.90 -3.05 -42.01
CA GLU A 431 54.14 -2.43 -41.48
C GLU A 431 54.13 -0.90 -41.75
N THR A 432 55.20 -0.18 -41.39
CA THR A 432 55.47 1.26 -41.70
C THR A 432 54.60 2.28 -40.96
N ALA A 433 55.05 3.49 -40.59
CA ALA A 433 56.37 4.16 -40.55
C ALA A 433 56.22 5.40 -39.62
N SER A 434 57.23 6.16 -39.18
CA SER A 434 58.67 6.05 -38.86
C SER A 434 59.10 7.49 -38.41
N PHE A 435 60.41 7.79 -38.23
CA PHE A 435 60.99 9.04 -37.66
C PHE A 435 60.79 9.24 -36.14
N LYS A 436 61.78 9.50 -35.26
CA LYS A 436 63.20 9.99 -35.28
C LYS A 436 63.38 11.53 -35.46
N VAL A 437 64.31 12.24 -34.79
CA VAL A 437 65.34 11.89 -33.76
C VAL A 437 65.85 13.15 -33.00
N GLY A 438 66.52 12.94 -31.85
CA GLY A 438 67.54 13.85 -31.26
C GLY A 438 67.04 14.86 -30.21
N ASP A 439 67.83 15.33 -29.22
CA ASP A 439 69.18 14.98 -28.72
C ASP A 439 69.21 15.44 -27.22
N ALA A 440 69.84 14.81 -26.21
CA ALA A 440 71.18 14.25 -25.99
C ALA A 440 72.16 15.19 -25.21
N VAL A 441 72.23 14.98 -23.89
CA VAL A 441 73.42 14.98 -22.99
C VAL A 441 74.24 16.26 -22.71
N ALA A 442 74.31 16.64 -21.41
CA ALA A 442 75.50 17.12 -20.63
C ALA A 442 75.03 17.59 -19.23
N GLU A 443 75.75 17.60 -18.09
CA GLU A 443 76.89 16.84 -17.48
C GLU A 443 76.59 16.87 -15.94
N GLN A 444 76.92 15.89 -15.09
CA GLN A 444 78.17 15.72 -14.30
C GLN A 444 78.81 17.03 -13.76
N ASP A 445 79.42 17.09 -12.58
CA ASP A 445 80.11 16.06 -11.78
C ASP A 445 80.11 16.40 -10.25
N GLY A 446 80.63 15.54 -9.36
CA GLY A 446 80.86 15.91 -7.95
C GLY A 446 81.00 14.83 -6.87
N VAL A 447 81.85 13.80 -7.03
CA VAL A 447 82.09 12.79 -5.97
C VAL A 447 83.11 13.25 -4.92
N ARG A 448 82.83 13.06 -3.62
CA ARG A 448 83.88 12.86 -2.60
C ARG A 448 83.44 12.17 -1.31
N ALA A 449 84.30 11.28 -0.82
CA ALA A 449 84.35 10.80 0.55
C ALA A 449 85.82 10.72 1.00
N VAL A 450 86.11 10.96 2.29
CA VAL A 450 87.27 10.49 3.11
C VAL A 450 87.25 11.22 4.48
N GLU A 451 87.92 10.63 5.46
CA GLU A 451 87.82 10.80 6.92
C GLU A 451 88.28 12.16 7.52
N GLY A 452 87.79 12.47 8.73
CA GLY A 452 88.22 13.59 9.59
C GLY A 452 87.63 13.51 11.03
N PRO A 453 88.28 14.04 12.10
CA PRO A 453 87.98 13.63 13.49
C PRO A 453 87.13 14.59 14.38
N LYS A 454 86.79 14.06 15.57
CA LYS A 454 86.25 14.68 16.83
C LYS A 454 86.99 15.97 17.30
N PRO A 455 86.50 16.77 18.30
CA PRO A 455 85.57 16.42 19.41
C PRO A 455 84.52 17.47 19.89
N MET A 456 83.68 17.07 20.88
CA MET A 456 83.19 17.76 22.13
C MET A 456 82.75 19.25 22.11
N ASP A 457 81.81 19.74 22.93
CA ASP A 457 81.00 19.22 24.06
C ASP A 457 79.78 20.18 24.26
N THR A 458 78.75 20.02 25.11
CA THR A 458 78.29 19.06 26.18
C THR A 458 76.74 18.94 25.99
N ASP A 459 75.75 18.60 26.85
CA ASP A 459 75.41 18.08 28.22
C ASP A 459 73.88 17.69 28.12
N ARG A 460 73.06 17.10 29.03
CA ARG A 460 73.07 16.33 30.31
C ARG A 460 71.61 15.81 30.52
N GLU A 461 71.22 14.82 31.34
CA GLU A 461 71.83 13.63 31.97
C GLU A 461 70.68 12.69 32.47
N ASN A 462 70.81 11.35 32.33
CA ASN A 462 70.28 10.29 33.23
C ASN A 462 68.75 10.16 33.54
N SER A 463 68.14 9.03 33.98
CA SER A 463 68.43 7.57 34.04
C SER A 463 67.11 6.82 34.42
N ILE A 464 66.67 5.68 33.87
CA ILE A 464 67.09 4.25 33.98
C ILE A 464 66.55 3.44 35.22
N ASP A 465 65.79 2.37 34.91
CA ASP A 465 65.50 1.07 35.60
C ASP A 465 64.64 0.83 36.90
N ARG A 466 63.80 -0.23 36.78
CA ARG A 466 63.44 -1.37 37.69
C ARG A 466 62.85 -1.24 39.13
N ILE A 467 61.66 -1.86 39.27
CA ILE A 467 61.25 -2.94 40.21
C ILE A 467 61.66 -2.86 41.70
N SER A 468 60.68 -2.69 42.63
CA SER A 468 60.58 -3.49 43.90
C SER A 468 59.38 -3.20 44.84
N ARG A 469 58.81 -4.29 45.40
CA ARG A 469 58.25 -4.49 46.78
C ARG A 469 56.95 -3.79 47.26
N ASN A 470 55.90 -4.61 47.33
CA ASN A 470 54.97 -4.92 48.46
C ASN A 470 55.00 -4.14 49.81
N VAL A 471 53.81 -4.14 50.49
CA VAL A 471 53.52 -4.44 51.93
C VAL A 471 52.57 -3.43 52.65
N THR A 472 51.25 -3.73 52.65
CA THR A 472 50.22 -3.52 53.72
C THR A 472 49.96 -2.07 54.29
N GLN A 473 48.97 -1.74 55.15
CA GLN A 473 48.15 -2.54 56.09
C GLN A 473 46.79 -1.90 56.52
N GLN A 474 45.71 -2.71 56.46
CA GLN A 474 44.52 -2.88 57.35
C GLN A 474 43.82 -1.70 58.08
N SER A 475 42.47 -1.68 58.04
CA SER A 475 41.51 -1.77 59.19
C SER A 475 40.06 -1.44 58.76
N ARG A 476 38.99 -1.65 59.54
CA ARG A 476 38.46 -2.89 60.17
C ARG A 476 36.95 -2.71 60.51
N VAL A 477 36.10 -3.66 60.09
CA VAL A 477 34.83 -4.20 60.70
C VAL A 477 34.36 -3.52 62.02
N PRO A 478 33.07 -3.10 62.21
CA PRO A 478 31.97 -4.07 62.43
C PRO A 478 30.54 -3.67 61.96
N SER A 479 29.53 -4.29 62.58
CA SER A 479 28.21 -4.67 62.05
C SER A 479 27.01 -4.09 62.84
N GLU A 480 25.82 -4.60 62.50
CA GLU A 480 24.51 -4.48 63.16
C GLU A 480 23.60 -3.34 62.67
N ARG A 481 22.26 -3.36 62.77
CA ARG A 481 21.13 -4.35 62.83
C ARG A 481 19.91 -3.54 63.36
N VAL A 482 18.68 -4.05 63.21
CA VAL A 482 17.45 -3.63 63.93
C VAL A 482 16.66 -2.44 63.32
N ASP A 483 15.53 -2.83 62.73
CA ASP A 483 14.15 -2.30 62.82
C ASP A 483 13.76 -0.83 62.57
N LEU A 484 12.72 -0.71 61.71
CA LEU A 484 11.45 0.00 61.93
C LEU A 484 11.39 1.13 62.99
N LEU A 485 10.93 2.32 62.58
CA LEU A 485 9.62 2.83 63.00
C LEU A 485 9.21 4.14 62.28
N HIS A 486 7.91 4.40 62.28
CA HIS A 486 7.29 5.66 61.86
C HIS A 486 7.47 6.73 62.94
N PRO A 487 7.53 8.02 62.55
CA PRO A 487 6.90 9.09 63.33
C PRO A 487 5.74 9.71 62.53
N SER A 488 4.80 10.33 63.24
CA SER A 488 3.68 11.11 62.70
C SER A 488 3.65 12.49 63.40
N ILE A 489 2.63 13.32 63.13
CA ILE A 489 2.31 14.58 63.87
C ILE A 489 3.26 15.75 63.41
N GLU A 490 2.85 17.02 63.21
CA GLU A 490 1.78 17.82 63.85
C GLU A 490 1.07 18.89 62.95
N ARG A 491 -0.24 19.10 63.20
CA ARG A 491 -1.12 20.31 63.14
C ARG A 491 -0.78 21.61 62.34
N LEU A 492 -1.81 22.13 61.62
CA LEU A 492 -2.59 23.40 61.79
C LEU A 492 -1.92 24.65 62.44
N PRO A 493 -2.35 25.94 62.22
CA PRO A 493 -3.75 26.40 61.98
C PRO A 493 -4.00 27.73 61.16
N LYS A 494 -5.30 28.17 61.06
CA LYS A 494 -5.80 29.59 61.11
C LYS A 494 -5.50 30.58 59.92
N GLU A 495 -6.26 31.64 59.61
CA GLU A 495 -7.60 32.18 60.02
C GLU A 495 -8.14 33.28 59.05
N ASN A 496 -9.37 33.76 59.28
CA ASN A 496 -9.99 35.08 58.95
C ASN A 496 -10.99 35.28 57.78
N GLU A 497 -12.09 35.94 58.18
CA GLU A 497 -13.23 36.58 57.49
C GLU A 497 -12.97 38.10 57.23
N PRO A 498 -13.94 38.98 56.82
CA PRO A 498 -15.40 38.84 56.57
C PRO A 498 -15.73 39.00 55.05
N ASP A 499 -16.87 39.44 54.49
CA ASP A 499 -18.11 40.16 54.89
C ASP A 499 -19.14 39.95 53.72
N VAL A 500 -20.49 40.12 53.71
CA VAL A 500 -21.53 40.92 54.43
C VAL A 500 -22.90 40.16 54.44
N GLU A 501 -23.81 40.56 55.34
CA GLU A 501 -25.31 40.45 55.39
C GLU A 501 -26.12 40.19 54.06
N LYS A 502 -27.37 39.64 54.03
CA LYS A 502 -28.43 39.42 55.05
C LYS A 502 -29.57 38.43 54.64
N ASP A 503 -30.20 37.80 55.63
CA ASP A 503 -31.63 37.37 55.83
C ASP A 503 -32.44 36.64 54.69
N GLU A 504 -33.06 35.45 54.88
CA GLU A 504 -34.23 35.05 55.75
C GLU A 504 -35.63 35.47 55.18
N ASN A 505 -36.76 34.71 55.29
CA ASN A 505 -37.04 33.38 55.88
C ASN A 505 -38.35 32.71 55.31
N ASP A 506 -38.50 31.40 55.59
CA ASP A 506 -39.70 30.57 55.92
C ASP A 506 -41.16 30.75 55.36
N ASN A 507 -41.73 29.58 54.99
CA ASN A 507 -43.07 28.99 55.31
C ASN A 507 -44.45 29.42 54.70
N ALA A 508 -45.08 28.42 54.06
CA ALA A 508 -46.44 27.85 54.26
C ALA A 508 -47.77 28.51 53.77
N ASP A 509 -48.49 27.72 52.96
CA ASP A 509 -49.94 27.42 52.86
C ASP A 509 -51.06 28.50 52.86
N VAL A 510 -52.06 28.30 51.97
CA VAL A 510 -53.52 28.17 52.25
C VAL A 510 -54.35 28.19 50.93
N ASP A 511 -55.09 27.10 50.65
CA ASP A 511 -56.49 26.93 50.15
C ASP A 511 -57.15 27.96 49.16
N VAL A 512 -58.10 27.64 48.25
CA VAL A 512 -58.90 26.41 47.96
C VAL A 512 -59.60 26.49 46.56
N ASP A 513 -60.39 25.47 46.20
CA ASP A 513 -61.42 25.37 45.12
C ASP A 513 -60.97 25.24 43.66
N ASP A 514 -61.62 24.43 42.79
CA ASP A 514 -62.35 23.16 42.96
C ASP A 514 -62.50 22.47 41.57
N GLY A 515 -62.86 21.17 41.49
CA GLY A 515 -63.30 20.56 40.22
C GLY A 515 -63.01 19.07 39.98
N GLU A 516 -64.05 18.25 40.12
CA GLU A 516 -64.16 16.81 39.81
C GLU A 516 -63.73 16.42 38.37
N GLY A 517 -63.36 15.16 38.04
CA GLY A 517 -63.19 13.95 38.86
C GLY A 517 -63.34 12.63 38.05
N SER A 518 -62.76 11.52 38.55
CA SER A 518 -62.84 10.12 38.04
C SER A 518 -62.24 9.82 36.63
N GLY A 519 -61.77 8.60 36.32
CA GLY A 519 -61.55 7.40 37.14
C GLY A 519 -61.36 6.11 36.30
N LEU A 520 -60.96 5.00 36.95
CA LEU A 520 -61.01 3.59 36.47
C LEU A 520 -60.06 3.21 35.30
N GLU A 521 -59.05 2.35 35.55
CA GLU A 521 -59.04 0.88 35.33
C GLU A 521 -58.72 0.47 33.87
N LEU A 522 -57.66 -0.30 33.56
CA LEU A 522 -57.28 -1.68 33.94
C LEU A 522 -57.81 -2.71 32.92
N SER A 523 -57.03 -3.79 32.70
CA SER A 523 -57.22 -4.87 31.71
C SER A 523 -56.97 -4.45 30.25
N LYS A 524 -56.52 -5.28 29.31
CA LYS A 524 -55.77 -6.56 29.20
C LYS A 524 -56.28 -7.28 27.95
N ASP A 525 -55.43 -8.14 27.39
CA ASP A 525 -55.76 -9.24 26.46
C ASP A 525 -56.14 -8.85 25.00
N ILE A 526 -55.79 -9.57 23.93
CA ILE A 526 -54.75 -10.56 23.59
C ILE A 526 -54.85 -10.81 22.06
N ALA A 527 -53.73 -10.71 21.34
CA ALA A 527 -53.36 -11.42 20.09
C ALA A 527 -54.15 -11.32 18.73
N LEU A 528 -53.45 -11.83 17.70
CA LEU A 528 -53.90 -12.33 16.37
C LEU A 528 -54.35 -11.30 15.30
N ASP A 529 -53.45 -10.69 14.51
CA ASP A 529 -52.71 -11.26 13.35
C ASP A 529 -53.40 -11.03 11.96
N GLN A 530 -52.55 -10.90 10.93
CA GLN A 530 -52.80 -11.01 9.48
C GLN A 530 -53.53 -9.91 8.65
N ARG A 531 -52.69 -9.28 7.78
CA ARG A 531 -52.89 -8.89 6.36
C ARG A 531 -53.47 -7.50 5.97
N GLN A 532 -52.60 -6.77 5.26
CA GLN A 532 -52.85 -5.98 4.03
C GLN A 532 -54.05 -5.02 3.93
N VAL A 533 -53.75 -3.71 3.90
CA VAL A 533 -54.20 -2.78 2.81
C VAL A 533 -53.04 -1.83 2.46
N HIS A 534 -52.90 -1.43 1.20
CA HIS A 534 -52.02 -0.33 0.78
C HIS A 534 -52.76 1.02 0.84
N SER A 535 -52.16 2.02 1.47
CA SER A 535 -52.42 3.45 1.15
C SER A 535 -51.20 4.29 1.55
N GLY A 536 -50.67 5.07 0.62
CA GLY A 536 -49.47 5.89 0.87
C GLY A 536 -49.78 7.15 1.67
N PHE A 537 -48.86 7.54 2.55
CA PHE A 537 -48.83 8.88 3.15
C PHE A 537 -47.83 9.76 2.40
N ALA A 538 -48.35 10.80 1.73
CA ALA A 538 -47.54 11.91 1.28
C ALA A 538 -47.29 12.86 2.48
N PRO A 539 -46.08 13.38 2.69
CA PRO A 539 -45.85 14.45 3.65
C PRO A 539 -46.58 15.73 3.26
N MET A 540 -46.94 16.53 4.25
CA MET A 540 -47.67 17.78 4.08
C MET A 540 -46.80 18.85 3.41
N GLN A 541 -47.39 19.68 2.54
CA GLN A 541 -46.67 20.77 1.86
C GLN A 541 -46.28 21.86 2.85
N THR A 542 -44.99 22.23 2.85
CA THR A 542 -44.52 23.56 3.24
C THR A 542 -44.19 24.32 1.97
N ASP A 543 -44.84 25.46 1.76
CA ASP A 543 -44.67 26.29 0.56
C ASP A 543 -43.41 27.15 0.71
N ASP A 544 -42.31 26.71 0.10
CA ASP A 544 -41.08 27.50 -0.03
C ASP A 544 -40.34 27.15 -1.33
N GLY A 545 -40.00 28.17 -2.11
CA GLY A 545 -39.66 28.02 -3.53
C GLY A 545 -38.21 27.70 -3.82
N LEU A 546 -37.81 26.43 -3.67
CA LEU A 546 -36.56 25.91 -4.27
C LEU A 546 -36.85 25.04 -5.49
N GLU A 547 -36.13 25.31 -6.59
CA GLU A 547 -36.14 24.44 -7.77
C GLU A 547 -35.53 23.08 -7.40
N THR A 548 -36.36 22.03 -7.41
CA THR A 548 -35.89 20.68 -7.08
C THR A 548 -34.99 20.16 -8.19
N HIS A 549 -33.67 20.13 -7.93
CA HIS A 549 -32.72 19.38 -8.75
C HIS A 549 -33.23 17.95 -9.01
N PRO A 550 -32.98 17.38 -10.21
CA PRO A 550 -33.42 16.02 -10.51
C PRO A 550 -32.84 15.04 -9.49
N ASN A 551 -33.70 14.23 -8.87
CA ASN A 551 -33.31 13.20 -7.92
C ASN A 551 -32.19 12.34 -8.53
N CYS A 552 -30.97 12.45 -7.99
CA CYS A 552 -29.84 11.68 -8.48
C CYS A 552 -30.08 10.20 -8.23
N VAL A 553 -30.45 9.47 -9.28
CA VAL A 553 -30.67 8.02 -9.23
C VAL A 553 -29.30 7.36 -9.11
N ILE A 554 -28.91 7.05 -7.88
CA ILE A 554 -27.66 6.36 -7.58
C ILE A 554 -27.67 5.01 -8.29
N GLU A 555 -26.85 4.88 -9.34
CA GLU A 555 -26.69 3.64 -10.06
C GLU A 555 -26.05 2.56 -9.17
N PRO A 556 -26.56 1.32 -9.19
CA PRO A 556 -25.93 0.23 -8.46
C PRO A 556 -24.58 -0.15 -9.08
N VAL A 557 -23.66 -0.65 -8.25
CA VAL A 557 -22.43 -1.30 -8.71
C VAL A 557 -22.79 -2.47 -9.63
N THR A 558 -22.04 -2.62 -10.72
CA THR A 558 -22.27 -3.65 -11.74
C THR A 558 -21.17 -4.72 -11.75
N MET A 559 -21.40 -5.82 -12.45
CA MET A 559 -20.38 -6.83 -12.72
C MET A 559 -19.18 -6.28 -13.51
N GLU A 560 -19.38 -5.24 -14.34
CA GLU A 560 -18.29 -4.58 -15.05
C GLU A 560 -17.41 -3.74 -14.13
N ASP A 561 -18.02 -3.07 -13.14
CA ASP A 561 -17.32 -2.30 -12.11
C ASP A 561 -16.44 -3.22 -11.25
N LEU A 562 -16.97 -4.37 -10.80
CA LEU A 562 -16.20 -5.34 -10.04
C LEU A 562 -15.09 -6.01 -10.87
N GLY A 563 -15.35 -6.28 -12.16
CA GLY A 563 -14.31 -6.76 -13.08
C GLY A 563 -13.20 -5.73 -13.32
N LEU A 564 -13.53 -4.43 -13.36
CA LEU A 564 -12.53 -3.37 -13.45
C LEU A 564 -11.75 -3.24 -12.13
N LEU A 565 -12.44 -3.30 -11.00
CA LEU A 565 -11.83 -3.26 -9.67
C LEU A 565 -10.81 -4.40 -9.47
N ALA A 566 -11.18 -5.62 -9.85
CA ALA A 566 -10.28 -6.77 -9.80
C ALA A 566 -9.08 -6.61 -10.74
N ASP A 567 -9.27 -6.09 -11.96
CA ASP A 567 -8.18 -5.87 -12.91
C ASP A 567 -7.17 -4.81 -12.43
N LEU A 568 -7.65 -3.76 -11.74
CA LEU A 568 -6.80 -2.68 -11.18
C LEU A 568 -6.00 -3.13 -9.94
N PHE A 569 -6.48 -4.13 -9.21
CA PHE A 569 -5.91 -4.64 -7.95
C PHE A 569 -5.75 -6.16 -8.03
N TYR A 570 -4.96 -6.64 -8.97
CA TYR A 570 -5.03 -8.03 -9.41
C TYR A 570 -4.16 -8.98 -8.56
N LEU A 571 -2.87 -9.17 -8.87
CA LEU A 571 -1.96 -10.10 -8.18
C LEU A 571 -0.56 -9.51 -7.92
N PRO A 572 0.32 -10.15 -7.13
CA PRO A 572 1.63 -9.59 -6.77
C PRO A 572 2.60 -9.36 -7.93
N TYR A 573 2.49 -10.16 -9.01
CA TYR A 573 3.40 -10.16 -10.17
C TYR A 573 2.73 -9.84 -11.52
N GLU A 574 1.41 -9.64 -11.54
CA GLU A 574 0.64 -9.37 -12.77
C GLU A 574 -0.55 -8.44 -12.47
N HIS A 575 -0.80 -7.50 -13.38
CA HIS A 575 -1.99 -6.66 -13.41
C HIS A 575 -3.07 -7.30 -14.29
N GLY A 576 -4.35 -6.99 -14.06
CA GLY A 576 -5.43 -7.54 -14.90
C GLY A 576 -5.47 -6.89 -16.29
N PRO A 577 -6.13 -7.51 -17.28
CA PRO A 577 -6.08 -7.08 -18.68
C PRO A 577 -6.44 -5.61 -18.91
N ARG A 578 -7.46 -5.05 -18.22
CA ARG A 578 -7.85 -3.64 -18.35
C ARG A 578 -6.81 -2.68 -17.77
N ALA A 579 -6.10 -3.07 -16.71
CA ALA A 579 -5.01 -2.27 -16.13
C ALA A 579 -3.77 -2.29 -17.04
N VAL A 580 -3.40 -3.45 -17.59
CA VAL A 580 -2.37 -3.59 -18.63
C VAL A 580 -2.73 -2.75 -19.86
N GLN A 581 -4.00 -2.72 -20.28
CA GLN A 581 -4.48 -1.87 -21.38
C GLN A 581 -4.31 -0.38 -21.06
N LEU A 582 -4.67 0.09 -19.86
CA LEU A 582 -4.46 1.47 -19.42
C LEU A 582 -2.97 1.86 -19.42
N LEU A 583 -2.11 1.03 -18.83
CA LEU A 583 -0.66 1.24 -18.80
C LEU A 583 -0.05 1.34 -20.21
N ARG A 584 -0.34 0.36 -21.08
CA ARG A 584 0.18 0.30 -22.46
C ARG A 584 -0.28 1.49 -23.30
N ASN A 585 -1.54 1.92 -23.16
CA ASN A 585 -2.03 3.10 -23.88
C ASN A 585 -1.37 4.38 -23.37
N PHE A 586 -1.25 4.59 -22.05
CA PHE A 586 -0.59 5.79 -21.53
C PHE A 586 0.89 5.86 -21.94
N HIS A 587 1.63 4.76 -21.82
CA HIS A 587 3.03 4.68 -22.25
C HIS A 587 3.18 5.02 -23.74
N TRP A 588 2.36 4.43 -24.60
CA TRP A 588 2.38 4.71 -26.04
C TRP A 588 2.03 6.19 -26.33
N LEU A 589 1.01 6.75 -25.67
CA LEU A 589 0.60 8.15 -25.85
C LEU A 589 1.69 9.13 -25.41
N LYS A 590 2.40 8.83 -24.31
CA LYS A 590 3.56 9.63 -23.86
C LYS A 590 4.70 9.58 -24.89
N VAL A 591 5.11 8.38 -25.31
CA VAL A 591 6.24 8.19 -26.26
C VAL A 591 5.96 8.84 -27.62
N ASN A 592 4.73 8.73 -28.13
CA ASN A 592 4.37 9.26 -29.45
C ASN A 592 3.83 10.71 -29.38
N SER A 593 3.89 11.40 -28.24
CA SER A 593 3.36 12.76 -28.08
C SER A 593 4.03 13.81 -28.98
N GLY A 594 5.23 13.53 -29.51
CA GLY A 594 5.88 14.37 -30.51
C GLY A 594 5.11 14.51 -31.83
N SER A 595 4.29 13.52 -32.23
CA SER A 595 3.49 13.61 -33.47
C SER A 595 2.32 14.60 -33.35
N VAL A 596 1.84 14.84 -32.13
CA VAL A 596 0.83 15.87 -31.79
C VAL A 596 1.46 17.12 -31.15
N GLY A 597 2.79 17.25 -31.22
CA GLY A 597 3.53 18.42 -30.73
C GLY A 597 3.41 19.64 -31.65
N VAL A 598 4.07 20.73 -31.26
CA VAL A 598 4.08 21.99 -32.03
C VAL A 598 5.05 21.91 -33.22
N SER A 599 4.67 21.14 -34.24
CA SER A 599 5.41 20.97 -35.49
C SER A 599 4.80 21.79 -36.62
N LYS A 600 5.68 22.37 -37.45
CA LYS A 600 5.31 23.08 -38.69
C LYS A 600 5.63 22.14 -39.85
N ASP A 601 4.62 21.72 -40.61
CA ASP A 601 4.61 21.45 -42.06
C ASP A 601 3.44 20.50 -42.41
N ASP A 602 2.78 20.76 -43.54
CA ASP A 602 1.60 20.02 -44.01
C ASP A 602 1.98 18.71 -44.74
N ASP A 603 2.39 17.69 -43.98
CA ASP A 603 2.71 16.35 -44.51
C ASP A 603 1.59 15.32 -44.21
N GLU A 604 1.07 14.65 -45.25
CA GLU A 604 0.00 13.64 -45.12
C GLU A 604 0.38 12.48 -44.17
N SER A 605 1.67 12.16 -44.07
CA SER A 605 2.17 11.11 -43.18
C SER A 605 2.05 11.47 -41.69
N ILE A 606 2.16 12.75 -41.35
CA ILE A 606 1.97 13.25 -39.98
C ILE A 606 0.48 13.21 -39.62
N SER A 607 -0.40 13.59 -40.56
CA SER A 607 -1.85 13.57 -40.33
C SER A 607 -2.38 12.20 -39.91
N ALA A 608 -1.85 11.11 -40.48
CA ALA A 608 -2.25 9.74 -40.10
C ALA A 608 -1.81 9.37 -38.67
N GLN A 609 -0.61 9.81 -38.24
CA GLN A 609 -0.10 9.56 -36.89
C GLN A 609 -0.84 10.38 -35.83
N VAL A 610 -1.23 11.63 -36.15
CA VAL A 610 -2.07 12.48 -35.30
C VAL A 610 -3.44 11.84 -35.06
N GLU A 611 -4.07 11.28 -36.10
CA GLU A 611 -5.39 10.66 -35.98
C GLU A 611 -5.34 9.33 -35.20
N GLU A 612 -4.29 8.51 -35.38
CA GLU A 612 -4.07 7.34 -34.52
C GLU A 612 -3.86 7.76 -33.05
N TRP A 613 -3.05 8.80 -32.80
CA TRP A 613 -2.79 9.29 -31.45
C TRP A 613 -4.08 9.77 -30.78
N ARG A 614 -4.90 10.58 -31.47
CA ARG A 614 -6.19 11.06 -30.96
C ARG A 614 -7.20 9.93 -30.76
N THR A 615 -7.23 8.94 -31.64
CA THR A 615 -8.06 7.73 -31.47
C THR A 615 -7.68 6.96 -30.20
N ARG A 616 -6.37 6.74 -29.96
CA ARG A 616 -5.87 6.08 -28.74
C ARG A 616 -6.08 6.95 -27.48
N ALA A 617 -5.98 8.27 -27.59
CA ALA A 617 -6.25 9.19 -26.49
C ALA A 617 -7.74 9.18 -26.09
N ALA A 618 -8.66 9.11 -27.06
CA ALA A 618 -10.09 8.96 -26.81
C ALA A 618 -10.42 7.62 -26.12
N LEU A 619 -9.79 6.51 -26.53
CA LEU A 619 -9.88 5.23 -25.83
C LEU A 619 -9.37 5.33 -24.37
N PHE A 620 -8.26 6.03 -24.15
CA PHE A 620 -7.73 6.24 -22.80
C PHE A 620 -8.64 7.11 -21.92
N ASP A 621 -9.27 8.15 -22.48
CA ASP A 621 -10.30 8.94 -21.78
C ASP A 621 -11.49 8.06 -21.37
N GLN A 622 -12.00 7.23 -22.29
CA GLN A 622 -13.11 6.30 -22.05
C GLN A 622 -12.80 5.30 -20.93
N LEU A 623 -11.61 4.68 -20.95
CA LEU A 623 -11.19 3.77 -19.88
C LEU A 623 -11.06 4.51 -18.54
N SER A 624 -10.52 5.73 -18.54
CA SER A 624 -10.40 6.58 -17.35
C SER A 624 -11.76 7.03 -16.78
N CYS A 625 -12.75 7.25 -17.66
CA CYS A 625 -14.14 7.50 -17.28
C CYS A 625 -14.74 6.30 -16.53
N ARG A 626 -14.49 5.07 -16.99
CA ARG A 626 -15.00 3.85 -16.32
C ARG A 626 -14.42 3.69 -14.90
N VAL A 627 -13.14 4.00 -14.69
CA VAL A 627 -12.54 4.02 -13.33
C VAL A 627 -13.26 5.04 -12.43
N THR A 628 -13.61 6.20 -12.98
CA THR A 628 -14.32 7.28 -12.24
C THR A 628 -15.77 6.91 -11.93
N GLN A 629 -16.48 6.27 -12.87
CA GLN A 629 -17.84 5.74 -12.68
C GLN A 629 -17.86 4.63 -11.63
N MET A 630 -16.93 3.66 -11.73
CA MET A 630 -16.72 2.58 -10.75
C MET A 630 -16.50 3.16 -9.34
N PHE A 631 -15.60 4.13 -9.18
CA PHE A 631 -15.37 4.83 -7.91
C PHE A 631 -16.64 5.49 -7.36
N THR A 632 -17.42 6.15 -8.23
CA THR A 632 -18.63 6.88 -7.83
C THR A 632 -19.74 5.94 -7.37
N ARG A 633 -19.94 4.81 -8.07
CA ARG A 633 -20.89 3.75 -7.66
C ARG A 633 -20.43 3.08 -6.36
N LEU A 634 -19.15 2.71 -6.25
CA LEU A 634 -18.58 2.10 -5.03
C LEU A 634 -18.70 3.00 -3.80
N SER A 635 -18.46 4.31 -3.93
CA SER A 635 -18.56 5.27 -2.81
C SER A 635 -19.98 5.40 -2.23
N ASN A 636 -21.01 5.04 -3.01
CA ASN A 636 -22.42 5.14 -2.65
C ASN A 636 -23.06 3.80 -2.21
N ILE A 637 -22.29 2.72 -2.05
CA ILE A 637 -22.86 1.40 -1.69
C ILE A 637 -23.49 1.38 -0.29
N ALA A 638 -24.48 0.50 -0.15
CA ALA A 638 -25.18 0.22 1.10
C ALA A 638 -24.27 -0.48 2.12
N ASN A 639 -23.41 -1.39 1.67
CA ASN A 639 -22.50 -2.11 2.55
C ASN A 639 -21.25 -1.28 2.89
N ARG A 640 -21.37 -0.42 3.91
CA ARG A 640 -20.27 0.47 4.30
C ARG A 640 -19.03 -0.26 4.82
N ARG A 641 -19.12 -1.53 5.26
CA ARG A 641 -17.93 -2.34 5.64
C ARG A 641 -16.99 -2.53 4.45
N ILE A 642 -17.54 -3.04 3.34
CA ILE A 642 -16.80 -3.21 2.07
C ILE A 642 -16.19 -1.88 1.62
N LEU A 643 -16.95 -0.77 1.73
CA LEU A 643 -16.41 0.54 1.38
C LEU A 643 -15.24 0.96 2.27
N TYR A 644 -15.35 0.88 3.60
CA TYR A 644 -14.30 1.40 4.48
C TYR A 644 -12.96 0.66 4.37
N ASP A 645 -13.00 -0.64 4.02
CA ASP A 645 -11.83 -1.45 3.70
C ASP A 645 -11.22 -1.04 2.34
N LEU A 646 -12.05 -0.93 1.28
CA LEU A 646 -11.58 -0.65 -0.08
C LEU A 646 -11.26 0.84 -0.37
N TYR A 647 -11.84 1.78 0.39
CA TYR A 647 -11.84 3.21 0.06
C TYR A 647 -10.46 3.82 -0.19
N PRO A 648 -9.40 3.56 0.61
CA PRO A 648 -8.08 4.13 0.38
C PRO A 648 -7.51 3.78 -1.01
N TYR A 649 -7.69 2.52 -1.43
CA TYR A 649 -7.18 1.99 -2.69
C TYR A 649 -7.93 2.57 -3.88
N ILE A 650 -9.28 2.50 -3.87
CA ILE A 650 -10.09 3.03 -4.96
C ILE A 650 -9.99 4.56 -5.09
N TRP A 651 -9.71 5.25 -3.98
CA TRP A 651 -9.44 6.69 -3.94
C TRP A 651 -8.10 7.06 -4.60
N ASP A 652 -7.01 6.38 -4.23
CA ASP A 652 -5.68 6.64 -4.79
C ASP A 652 -5.69 6.39 -6.31
N ILE A 653 -6.15 5.20 -6.76
CA ILE A 653 -6.14 4.89 -8.20
C ILE A 653 -7.05 5.82 -9.03
N LYS A 654 -8.24 6.21 -8.53
CA LYS A 654 -9.11 7.20 -9.20
C LYS A 654 -8.40 8.56 -9.31
N SER A 655 -7.63 8.95 -8.31
CA SER A 655 -6.96 10.25 -8.29
C SER A 655 -5.74 10.28 -9.22
N ILE A 656 -4.93 9.21 -9.22
CA ILE A 656 -3.83 9.03 -10.17
C ILE A 656 -4.33 8.95 -11.62
N ILE A 657 -5.35 8.13 -11.90
CA ILE A 657 -5.94 8.03 -13.25
C ILE A 657 -6.51 9.38 -13.71
N SER A 658 -7.14 10.17 -12.82
CA SER A 658 -7.61 11.53 -13.14
C SER A 658 -6.45 12.49 -13.47
N LEU A 659 -5.33 12.41 -12.76
CA LEU A 659 -4.13 13.22 -13.04
C LEU A 659 -3.52 12.83 -14.40
N VAL A 660 -3.31 11.53 -14.64
CA VAL A 660 -2.78 11.00 -15.91
C VAL A 660 -3.69 11.34 -17.08
N LYS A 661 -5.01 11.23 -16.92
CA LYS A 661 -6.01 11.67 -17.90
C LYS A 661 -5.85 13.16 -18.25
N SER A 662 -5.62 13.99 -17.25
CA SER A 662 -5.41 15.44 -17.42
C SER A 662 -4.11 15.74 -18.17
N PHE A 663 -3.04 14.99 -17.88
CA PHE A 663 -1.75 15.10 -18.58
C PHE A 663 -1.86 14.61 -20.04
N VAL A 664 -2.59 13.53 -20.32
CA VAL A 664 -2.87 13.09 -21.71
C VAL A 664 -3.64 14.16 -22.49
N LYS A 665 -4.64 14.83 -21.90
CA LYS A 665 -5.34 15.97 -22.54
C LYS A 665 -4.46 17.18 -22.76
N TRP A 666 -3.41 17.34 -21.96
CA TRP A 666 -2.45 18.42 -22.12
C TRP A 666 -1.52 18.17 -23.31
N LEU A 667 -1.05 16.92 -23.51
CA LEU A 667 -0.10 16.55 -24.57
C LEU A 667 -0.57 16.90 -26.00
N ASP A 668 -1.87 16.83 -26.29
CA ASP A 668 -2.45 17.21 -27.60
C ASP A 668 -2.20 18.71 -27.88
N GLY A 669 -1.24 19.00 -28.77
CA GLY A 669 -0.89 20.33 -29.24
C GLY A 669 0.14 21.13 -28.42
N ARG A 670 0.70 20.60 -27.31
CA ARG A 670 1.46 21.42 -26.32
C ARG A 670 2.88 20.95 -25.96
N VAL A 671 3.41 19.96 -26.69
CA VAL A 671 4.80 19.51 -26.52
C VAL A 671 5.71 20.25 -27.50
N GLN A 672 6.80 20.85 -27.01
CA GLN A 672 7.83 21.45 -27.86
C GLN A 672 8.80 20.38 -28.37
N SER A 673 8.77 20.10 -29.67
CA SER A 673 9.48 18.96 -30.27
C SER A 673 11.01 19.01 -30.15
N GLU A 674 11.60 20.18 -29.93
CA GLU A 674 13.06 20.34 -29.86
C GLU A 674 13.65 19.87 -28.51
N VAL A 675 12.89 19.96 -27.41
CA VAL A 675 13.40 19.66 -26.05
C VAL A 675 13.29 18.18 -25.71
N TYR A 676 12.23 17.50 -26.16
CA TYR A 676 11.92 16.12 -25.74
C TYR A 676 12.81 15.04 -26.39
N CYS A 677 13.52 15.36 -27.48
CA CYS A 677 14.24 14.38 -28.31
C CYS A 677 15.72 14.69 -28.57
N SER A 678 16.24 15.87 -28.18
CA SER A 678 17.60 16.31 -28.57
C SER A 678 18.72 15.90 -27.60
N ASP A 679 18.41 15.59 -26.34
CA ASP A 679 19.42 15.29 -25.30
C ASP A 679 19.95 13.83 -25.35
N ALA A 680 19.96 13.22 -26.53
CA ALA A 680 20.56 11.90 -26.78
C ALA A 680 22.10 11.90 -26.76
N GLY A 681 22.73 13.02 -26.40
CA GLY A 681 24.18 13.26 -26.46
C GLY A 681 24.83 13.70 -25.15
N SER A 682 24.10 13.77 -24.02
CA SER A 682 24.67 14.07 -22.70
C SER A 682 24.28 12.99 -21.66
N ASP A 683 25.24 12.55 -20.84
CA ASP A 683 25.03 11.47 -19.84
C ASP A 683 24.24 11.91 -18.58
N SER A 684 23.42 12.96 -18.70
CA SER A 684 22.79 13.68 -17.59
C SER A 684 21.25 13.75 -17.60
N ALA A 685 20.57 13.17 -18.60
CA ALA A 685 19.09 13.21 -18.71
C ALA A 685 18.43 11.85 -18.35
N PRO A 686 17.72 11.70 -17.20
CA PRO A 686 17.12 10.42 -16.80
C PRO A 686 15.82 10.07 -17.52
N CYS A 687 15.04 11.07 -17.96
CA CYS A 687 13.62 10.92 -18.32
C CYS A 687 13.33 10.05 -19.55
N CYS A 688 14.35 9.75 -20.38
CA CYS A 688 14.19 9.02 -21.65
C CYS A 688 14.99 7.71 -21.74
N ARG A 689 15.71 7.29 -20.68
CA ARG A 689 16.45 6.00 -20.69
C ARG A 689 15.50 4.82 -20.48
N GLU A 690 15.09 4.23 -21.60
CA GLU A 690 14.75 2.81 -21.82
C GLU A 690 14.51 1.96 -20.56
N LYS A 691 13.31 2.09 -19.97
CA LYS A 691 12.72 1.00 -19.19
C LYS A 691 11.79 0.24 -20.12
N ASP A 692 12.30 -0.88 -20.65
CA ASP A 692 11.53 -1.83 -21.46
C ASP A 692 10.18 -2.13 -20.77
N PRO A 693 9.04 -2.00 -21.48
CA PRO A 693 7.72 -2.39 -20.98
C PRO A 693 7.67 -3.77 -20.29
N SER A 694 8.55 -4.71 -20.65
CA SER A 694 8.68 -6.01 -19.96
C SER A 694 8.91 -5.89 -18.45
N GLN A 695 9.71 -4.89 -18.01
CA GLN A 695 10.07 -4.68 -16.61
C GLN A 695 8.89 -4.21 -15.75
N PHE A 696 7.88 -3.57 -16.37
CA PHE A 696 6.65 -3.16 -15.70
C PHE A 696 5.58 -4.25 -15.73
N LEU A 697 5.59 -5.10 -16.77
CA LEU A 697 4.45 -5.98 -17.07
C LEU A 697 4.53 -7.39 -16.46
N THR A 698 5.72 -7.97 -16.31
CA THR A 698 5.93 -9.25 -15.61
C THR A 698 7.39 -9.40 -15.17
N GLY A 699 7.71 -8.97 -13.96
CA GLY A 699 9.03 -9.18 -13.34
C GLY A 699 9.03 -10.34 -12.34
N ASP A 700 10.10 -11.15 -12.33
CA ASP A 700 10.35 -12.16 -11.27
C ASP A 700 11.04 -11.57 -10.02
N GLN A 701 11.11 -10.24 -9.93
CA GLN A 701 11.57 -9.50 -8.74
C GLN A 701 10.53 -9.55 -7.62
N GLU A 702 10.93 -9.39 -6.36
CA GLU A 702 9.98 -9.50 -5.25
C GLU A 702 8.95 -8.35 -5.20
N PRO A 703 7.71 -8.60 -4.73
CA PRO A 703 6.61 -7.63 -4.82
C PRO A 703 6.84 -6.29 -4.12
N TRP A 704 7.78 -6.23 -3.16
CA TRP A 704 8.16 -5.03 -2.42
C TRP A 704 9.30 -4.22 -3.05
N VAL A 705 9.92 -4.70 -4.14
CA VAL A 705 10.99 -3.98 -4.87
C VAL A 705 10.43 -2.74 -5.56
N PHE A 706 9.23 -2.85 -6.17
CA PHE A 706 8.56 -1.75 -6.85
C PHE A 706 7.23 -1.38 -6.16
N ARG A 707 7.35 -0.68 -5.03
CA ARG A 707 6.20 -0.26 -4.21
C ARG A 707 5.18 0.61 -4.95
N GLY A 708 3.96 0.65 -4.44
CA GLY A 708 2.85 1.49 -4.91
C GLY A 708 1.94 0.84 -5.95
N GLY A 709 2.22 -0.39 -6.38
CA GLY A 709 1.45 -1.11 -7.40
C GLY A 709 1.19 -0.28 -8.66
N LEU A 710 -0.02 -0.45 -9.23
CA LEU A 710 -0.47 0.24 -10.45
C LEU A 710 -0.41 1.77 -10.33
N ALA A 711 -0.80 2.33 -9.19
CA ALA A 711 -0.72 3.77 -8.91
C ALA A 711 0.74 4.27 -8.94
N GLY A 712 1.65 3.49 -8.36
CA GLY A 712 3.09 3.75 -8.40
C GLY A 712 3.71 3.65 -9.79
N GLU A 713 3.18 2.82 -10.68
CA GLU A 713 3.66 2.74 -12.08
C GLU A 713 3.26 3.96 -12.90
N PHE A 714 2.01 4.44 -12.76
CA PHE A 714 1.59 5.71 -13.33
C PHE A 714 2.43 6.88 -12.79
N GLN A 715 2.67 6.93 -11.48
CA GLN A 715 3.55 7.93 -10.87
C GLN A 715 4.97 7.89 -11.46
N ARG A 716 5.57 6.70 -11.60
CA ARG A 716 6.90 6.49 -12.22
C ARG A 716 6.98 6.81 -13.72
N MET A 717 5.84 6.96 -14.40
CA MET A 717 5.79 7.36 -15.81
C MET A 717 5.58 8.87 -16.02
N LEU A 718 5.19 9.62 -15.00
CA LEU A 718 5.07 11.09 -15.06
C LEU A 718 6.45 11.76 -14.91
N PRO A 719 6.72 12.89 -15.60
CA PRO A 719 8.01 13.59 -15.54
C PRO A 719 8.09 14.49 -14.30
N ILE A 720 8.30 13.89 -13.11
CA ILE A 720 8.21 14.57 -11.80
C ILE A 720 9.11 13.92 -10.74
N ASP A 721 10.33 13.55 -11.11
CA ASP A 721 11.26 12.74 -10.31
C ASP A 721 11.52 13.29 -8.88
N GLY A 722 11.43 14.60 -8.66
CA GLY A 722 11.58 15.22 -7.34
C GLY A 722 10.32 15.31 -6.48
N ALA A 723 9.12 15.17 -7.05
CA ALA A 723 7.86 15.62 -6.43
C ALA A 723 7.02 14.51 -5.74
N ASN A 724 7.68 13.51 -5.16
CA ASN A 724 7.02 12.32 -4.59
C ASN A 724 6.05 12.64 -3.44
N ASP A 725 6.26 13.72 -2.70
CA ASP A 725 5.37 14.22 -1.64
C ASP A 725 3.97 14.59 -2.14
N LEU A 726 3.78 14.84 -3.44
CA LEU A 726 2.45 15.09 -4.01
C LEU A 726 1.55 13.82 -3.99
N PHE A 727 2.15 12.63 -3.89
CA PHE A 727 1.48 11.33 -3.98
C PHE A 727 1.27 10.62 -2.62
N PHE A 728 1.59 11.33 -1.54
CA PHE A 728 1.32 10.93 -0.16
C PHE A 728 0.31 11.89 0.49
N GLN A 729 -0.93 11.42 0.59
CA GLN A 729 -1.96 11.93 1.50
C GLN A 729 -2.87 10.77 1.94
N PRO A 730 -3.45 10.83 3.16
CA PRO A 730 -4.55 9.95 3.53
C PRO A 730 -5.82 10.32 2.73
N PRO A 731 -6.70 9.35 2.42
CA PRO A 731 -8.01 9.64 1.83
C PRO A 731 -8.89 10.45 2.80
N PRO A 732 -9.85 11.25 2.31
CA PRO A 732 -10.72 12.06 3.16
C PRO A 732 -11.60 11.19 4.07
N LEU A 733 -11.88 11.72 5.28
CA LEU A 733 -12.75 11.11 6.27
C LEU A 733 -13.83 12.14 6.64
N PRO A 734 -15.13 11.85 6.43
CA PRO A 734 -15.69 10.61 5.87
C PRO A 734 -15.44 10.44 4.35
N PRO A 735 -15.64 9.22 3.81
CA PRO A 735 -15.66 8.95 2.38
C PRO A 735 -16.64 9.86 1.62
N SER A 736 -16.20 10.35 0.46
CA SER A 736 -16.94 11.28 -0.40
C SER A 736 -17.08 10.70 -1.80
N ALA A 737 -18.29 10.72 -2.34
CA ALA A 737 -18.55 10.39 -3.74
C ALA A 737 -18.33 11.57 -4.69
N LYS A 738 -18.07 12.79 -4.18
CA LYS A 738 -17.92 13.99 -5.02
C LYS A 738 -16.67 13.87 -5.90
N VAL A 739 -16.87 13.88 -7.22
CA VAL A 739 -15.80 13.89 -8.21
C VAL A 739 -15.44 15.33 -8.55
N TYR A 740 -14.14 15.58 -8.70
CA TYR A 740 -13.60 16.79 -9.32
C TYR A 740 -12.86 16.38 -10.59
N THR A 741 -13.01 17.16 -11.66
CA THR A 741 -12.28 16.98 -12.92
C THR A 741 -11.22 18.05 -13.06
N ILE A 742 -10.01 17.65 -13.42
CA ILE A 742 -8.92 18.55 -13.84
C ILE A 742 -8.84 18.47 -15.37
N ARG A 743 -8.61 19.59 -16.03
CA ARG A 743 -8.37 19.66 -17.47
C ARG A 743 -7.57 20.90 -17.86
N PRO A 744 -6.95 20.93 -19.06
CA PRO A 744 -6.42 22.17 -19.63
C PRO A 744 -7.50 23.26 -19.72
N TYR A 745 -7.05 24.51 -19.58
CA TYR A 745 -7.84 25.73 -19.74
C TYR A 745 -8.33 25.90 -21.19
N LEU A 746 -9.53 26.45 -21.34
CA LEU A 746 -10.12 26.91 -22.59
C LEU A 746 -10.51 28.39 -22.45
N ASN A 747 -10.46 29.18 -23.53
CA ASN A 747 -10.78 30.61 -23.45
C ASN A 747 -12.21 30.92 -22.97
N THR A 748 -13.13 29.94 -23.01
CA THR A 748 -14.47 30.03 -22.42
C THR A 748 -14.48 30.02 -20.88
N ASP A 749 -13.41 29.55 -20.26
CA ASP A 749 -13.28 29.39 -18.80
C ASP A 749 -12.92 30.72 -18.09
N GLU A 750 -12.49 31.75 -18.83
CA GLU A 750 -11.99 33.04 -18.31
C GLU A 750 -12.86 33.61 -17.17
N SER A 751 -14.16 33.73 -17.41
CA SER A 751 -15.13 34.24 -16.43
C SER A 751 -15.21 33.42 -15.14
N GLY A 752 -15.02 32.09 -15.22
CA GLY A 752 -14.98 31.20 -14.07
C GLY A 752 -13.66 31.25 -13.31
N VAL A 753 -12.54 31.41 -14.02
CA VAL A 753 -11.21 31.65 -13.42
C VAL A 753 -11.18 33.00 -12.70
N TYR A 754 -11.70 34.06 -13.32
CA TYR A 754 -11.83 35.40 -12.73
C TYR A 754 -12.75 35.40 -11.51
N ARG A 755 -13.86 34.66 -11.58
CA ARG A 755 -14.77 34.46 -10.44
C ARG A 755 -14.03 33.83 -9.25
N VAL A 756 -13.38 32.67 -9.44
CA VAL A 756 -12.64 31.99 -8.36
C VAL A 756 -11.54 32.89 -7.81
N CYS A 757 -10.79 33.58 -8.67
CA CYS A 757 -9.71 34.48 -8.26
C CYS A 757 -10.18 35.65 -7.39
N ARG A 758 -11.40 36.17 -7.65
CA ARG A 758 -12.05 37.19 -6.82
C ARG A 758 -12.63 36.61 -5.52
N GLU A 759 -13.18 35.40 -5.57
CA GLU A 759 -13.74 34.68 -4.43
C GLU A 759 -12.67 34.25 -3.39
N THR A 760 -11.39 34.19 -3.77
CA THR A 760 -10.28 33.82 -2.87
C THR A 760 -9.33 34.97 -2.49
N TYR A 761 -9.42 36.14 -3.13
CA TYR A 761 -8.41 37.20 -3.08
C TYR A 761 -8.08 37.75 -1.68
N ALA A 762 -9.06 37.88 -0.77
CA ALA A 762 -8.89 38.59 0.49
C ALA A 762 -8.60 37.62 1.66
N ASP A 763 -7.37 37.08 1.73
CA ASP A 763 -6.97 36.00 2.67
C ASP A 763 -7.92 34.78 2.59
N GLY A 764 -8.51 34.55 1.41
CA GLY A 764 -9.48 33.49 1.15
C GLY A 764 -10.96 33.89 1.23
N MET A 765 -11.25 35.17 1.47
CA MET A 765 -12.61 35.72 1.44
C MET A 765 -12.92 36.37 0.09
N ASP A 766 -14.20 36.40 -0.26
CA ASP A 766 -14.69 37.03 -1.49
C ASP A 766 -14.46 38.55 -1.49
N ALA A 767 -13.73 39.03 -2.50
CA ALA A 767 -13.44 40.43 -2.73
C ALA A 767 -14.47 41.14 -3.62
N SER A 768 -15.55 40.49 -4.06
CA SER A 768 -16.65 41.12 -4.80
C SER A 768 -17.23 42.37 -4.10
N PRO A 769 -17.39 42.42 -2.75
CA PRO A 769 -17.81 43.64 -2.06
C PRO A 769 -16.79 44.78 -2.07
N LEU A 770 -15.52 44.51 -2.40
CA LEU A 770 -14.43 45.49 -2.42
C LEU A 770 -14.26 46.15 -3.80
N VAL A 771 -14.73 45.50 -4.87
CA VAL A 771 -14.63 45.97 -6.27
C VAL A 771 -15.97 45.80 -7.02
N PRO A 772 -17.11 46.30 -6.49
CA PRO A 772 -18.43 46.00 -7.05
C PRO A 772 -18.68 46.59 -8.45
N GLU A 773 -18.00 47.69 -8.80
CA GLU A 773 -18.14 48.36 -10.11
C GLU A 773 -17.31 47.71 -11.23
N LYS A 774 -16.32 46.86 -10.90
CA LYS A 774 -15.33 46.34 -11.85
C LYS A 774 -14.96 44.89 -11.51
N PRO A 775 -15.88 43.92 -11.67
CA PRO A 775 -15.70 42.54 -11.19
C PRO A 775 -14.47 41.82 -11.78
N ASP A 776 -14.00 42.24 -12.95
CA ASP A 776 -12.89 41.61 -13.67
C ASP A 776 -11.51 42.12 -13.23
N LEU A 777 -11.43 43.30 -12.57
CA LEU A 777 -10.18 44.01 -12.28
C LEU A 777 -9.17 43.18 -11.47
N ILE A 778 -9.67 42.35 -10.54
CA ILE A 778 -8.84 41.42 -9.77
C ILE A 778 -8.31 40.28 -10.66
N GLY A 779 -9.15 39.75 -11.55
CA GLY A 779 -8.78 38.72 -12.51
C GLY A 779 -7.73 39.20 -13.50
N ASP A 780 -7.97 40.35 -14.14
CA ASP A 780 -7.05 41.00 -15.09
C ASP A 780 -5.65 41.22 -14.50
N TRP A 781 -5.59 41.60 -13.22
CA TRP A 781 -4.33 41.84 -12.50
C TRP A 781 -3.64 40.54 -12.08
N MET A 782 -4.36 39.60 -11.47
CA MET A 782 -3.77 38.43 -10.82
C MET A 782 -3.49 37.26 -11.76
N VAL A 783 -4.32 37.06 -12.80
CA VAL A 783 -4.35 35.84 -13.62
C VAL A 783 -4.53 36.08 -15.11
N GLY A 784 -5.12 37.21 -15.54
CA GLY A 784 -5.41 37.54 -16.94
C GLY A 784 -4.18 37.42 -17.86
N GLY A 785 -3.06 38.01 -17.46
CA GLY A 785 -1.81 37.90 -18.23
C GLY A 785 -1.31 36.45 -18.41
N LEU A 786 -1.51 35.57 -17.41
CA LEU A 786 -1.11 34.15 -17.51
C LEU A 786 -2.01 33.39 -18.50
N ILE A 787 -3.34 33.49 -18.35
CA ILE A 787 -4.29 32.78 -19.23
C ILE A 787 -4.26 33.30 -20.67
N THR A 788 -3.90 34.58 -20.89
CA THR A 788 -3.80 35.15 -22.25
C THR A 788 -2.45 34.89 -22.92
N LEU A 789 -1.33 34.92 -22.19
CA LEU A 789 0.02 34.78 -22.78
C LEU A 789 0.61 33.37 -22.67
N SER A 790 0.14 32.55 -21.73
CA SER A 790 0.61 31.18 -21.46
C SER A 790 -0.53 30.16 -21.22
N PRO A 791 -1.60 30.13 -22.05
CA PRO A 791 -2.75 29.23 -21.86
C PRO A 791 -2.35 27.75 -21.82
N ASP A 792 -1.26 27.37 -22.50
CA ASP A 792 -0.80 25.98 -22.59
C ASP A 792 -0.29 25.40 -21.26
N TYR A 793 -0.02 26.24 -20.27
CA TYR A 793 0.36 25.84 -18.91
C TYR A 793 -0.71 26.25 -17.89
N CYS A 794 -1.95 26.40 -18.36
CA CYS A 794 -3.11 26.71 -17.53
C CYS A 794 -4.06 25.50 -17.47
N PHE A 795 -4.43 25.12 -16.25
CA PHE A 795 -5.39 24.06 -15.94
C PHE A 795 -6.52 24.63 -15.08
N VAL A 796 -7.73 24.10 -15.28
CA VAL A 796 -8.90 24.41 -14.46
C VAL A 796 -9.38 23.17 -13.73
N LEU A 797 -9.99 23.42 -12.58
CA LEU A 797 -10.69 22.43 -11.76
C LEU A 797 -12.19 22.70 -11.84
N GLU A 798 -12.97 21.68 -12.16
CA GLU A 798 -14.43 21.76 -12.23
C GLU A 798 -15.10 20.70 -11.34
N ASP A 799 -16.20 21.10 -10.71
CA ASP A 799 -17.18 20.21 -10.09
C ASP A 799 -18.56 20.39 -10.75
N GLU A 800 -19.59 19.76 -10.19
CA GLU A 800 -20.99 19.83 -10.68
C GLU A 800 -21.54 21.27 -10.81
N TYR A 801 -20.91 22.25 -10.15
CA TYR A 801 -21.26 23.67 -10.19
C TYR A 801 -20.24 24.49 -11.00
N GLY A 802 -19.54 23.84 -11.94
CA GLY A 802 -18.52 24.42 -12.81
C GLY A 802 -17.18 24.69 -12.11
N ILE A 803 -16.45 25.70 -12.59
CA ILE A 803 -15.07 25.97 -12.17
C ILE A 803 -14.99 26.34 -10.68
N CYS A 804 -14.12 25.63 -9.95
CA CYS A 804 -13.87 25.77 -8.52
C CYS A 804 -12.38 25.87 -8.14
N GLY A 805 -11.49 25.95 -9.12
CA GLY A 805 -10.05 26.17 -8.91
C GLY A 805 -9.29 26.35 -10.22
N TYR A 806 -8.06 26.87 -10.14
CA TYR A 806 -7.14 26.99 -11.28
C TYR A 806 -5.70 26.67 -10.86
N ALA A 807 -4.89 26.20 -11.82
CA ALA A 807 -3.44 26.06 -11.71
C ALA A 807 -2.81 26.61 -12.99
N LEU A 808 -2.16 27.76 -12.88
CA LEU A 808 -1.62 28.53 -14.01
C LEU A 808 -0.10 28.61 -13.89
N GLY A 809 0.62 28.71 -15.01
CA GLY A 809 2.04 28.97 -15.00
C GLY A 809 2.60 29.43 -16.34
N ALA A 810 3.92 29.63 -16.38
CA ALA A 810 4.68 29.92 -17.59
C ALA A 810 6.09 29.32 -17.45
N VAL A 811 6.58 28.63 -18.49
CA VAL A 811 7.87 27.89 -18.46
C VAL A 811 9.06 28.82 -18.20
N HIS A 812 9.08 30.00 -18.81
CA HIS A 812 10.15 30.99 -18.67
C HIS A 812 9.59 32.33 -18.19
N ALA A 813 9.71 32.61 -16.88
CA ALA A 813 9.17 33.82 -16.25
C ALA A 813 9.76 35.12 -16.83
N MET A 814 11.02 35.11 -17.27
CA MET A 814 11.66 36.26 -17.92
C MET A 814 11.02 36.58 -19.28
N GLU A 815 10.79 35.58 -20.13
CA GLU A 815 10.12 35.77 -21.42
C GLU A 815 8.65 36.18 -21.24
N PHE A 816 7.97 35.54 -20.29
CA PHE A 816 6.61 35.90 -19.88
C PHE A 816 6.52 37.36 -19.45
N ASN A 817 7.43 37.84 -18.59
CA ASN A 817 7.44 39.25 -18.15
C ASN A 817 7.71 40.22 -19.30
N CYS A 818 8.59 39.88 -20.26
CA CYS A 818 8.78 40.69 -21.47
C CYS A 818 7.50 40.77 -22.33
N ARG A 819 6.77 39.65 -22.48
CA ARG A 819 5.48 39.61 -23.21
C ARG A 819 4.36 40.31 -22.44
N PHE A 820 4.35 40.22 -21.11
CA PHE A 820 3.41 40.91 -20.23
C PHE A 820 3.57 42.43 -20.34
N ALA A 821 4.79 42.95 -20.19
CA ALA A 821 5.08 44.39 -20.28
C ALA A 821 4.85 44.98 -21.68
N SER A 822 5.07 44.21 -22.75
CA SER A 822 4.91 44.68 -24.13
C SER A 822 3.51 44.53 -24.71
N SER A 823 2.72 43.56 -24.24
CA SER A 823 1.43 43.20 -24.85
C SER A 823 0.24 43.31 -23.89
N TRP A 824 0.32 42.76 -22.68
CA TRP A 824 -0.80 42.77 -21.73
C TRP A 824 -0.94 44.13 -21.02
N LEU A 825 0.18 44.69 -20.55
CA LEU A 825 0.19 45.90 -19.75
C LEU A 825 -0.38 47.13 -20.50
N PRO A 826 -0.06 47.40 -21.79
CA PRO A 826 -0.69 48.49 -22.53
C PRO A 826 -2.20 48.31 -22.69
N THR A 827 -2.66 47.08 -23.01
CA THR A 827 -4.10 46.77 -23.14
C THR A 827 -4.85 47.00 -21.82
N MET A 828 -4.22 46.70 -20.67
CA MET A 828 -4.80 47.00 -19.36
C MET A 828 -4.73 48.47 -18.97
N GLN A 829 -3.71 49.22 -19.40
CA GLN A 829 -3.63 50.68 -19.22
C GLN A 829 -4.74 51.42 -19.98
N ASP A 830 -5.12 50.94 -21.17
CA ASP A 830 -6.28 51.43 -21.93
C ASP A 830 -7.62 51.04 -21.30
N LYS A 831 -7.77 49.77 -20.86
CA LYS A 831 -8.97 49.26 -20.15
C LYS A 831 -9.20 50.00 -18.83
N TYR A 832 -8.11 50.31 -18.11
CA TYR A 832 -8.11 50.90 -16.78
C TYR A 832 -7.28 52.19 -16.74
N ARG A 833 -7.89 53.30 -17.18
CA ARG A 833 -7.29 54.64 -17.12
C ARG A 833 -6.77 54.98 -15.71
N ARG A 834 -5.57 55.58 -15.66
CA ARG A 834 -4.91 56.02 -14.44
C ARG A 834 -5.83 56.92 -13.58
N PRO A 835 -6.00 56.65 -12.28
CA PRO A 835 -6.73 57.54 -11.38
C PRO A 835 -5.98 58.85 -11.06
N ASP A 836 -6.72 59.95 -10.99
CA ASP A 836 -6.27 61.22 -10.39
C ASP A 836 -6.43 61.13 -8.86
N THR A 837 -5.34 61.27 -8.11
CA THR A 837 -5.29 60.89 -6.68
C THR A 837 -5.42 62.05 -5.69
N ALA A 838 -6.18 61.83 -4.61
CA ALA A 838 -6.20 62.71 -3.42
C ALA A 838 -6.67 62.05 -2.10
N GLU A 839 -7.49 60.99 -2.14
CA GLU A 839 -8.05 60.35 -0.93
C GLU A 839 -7.59 58.90 -0.73
N LYS A 840 -8.00 58.26 0.38
CA LYS A 840 -7.65 56.88 0.73
C LYS A 840 -7.96 55.94 -0.44
N LEU A 841 -6.92 55.30 -0.96
CA LEU A 841 -7.05 54.31 -2.03
C LEU A 841 -7.97 53.17 -1.58
N SER A 842 -9.09 53.01 -2.28
CA SER A 842 -9.81 51.74 -2.29
C SER A 842 -9.00 50.70 -3.06
N LEU A 843 -9.25 49.41 -2.81
CA LEU A 843 -8.55 48.31 -3.50
C LEU A 843 -8.64 48.46 -5.03
N SER A 844 -9.77 48.92 -5.55
CA SER A 844 -9.97 49.24 -6.96
C SER A 844 -8.97 50.28 -7.49
N LEU A 845 -8.69 51.34 -6.72
CA LEU A 845 -7.76 52.40 -7.13
C LEU A 845 -6.29 51.96 -7.01
N GLU A 846 -5.96 51.17 -5.98
CA GLU A 846 -4.63 50.55 -5.83
C GLU A 846 -4.31 49.63 -7.02
N LEU A 847 -5.20 48.67 -7.33
CA LEU A 847 -5.05 47.75 -8.45
C LEU A 847 -4.95 48.49 -9.80
N MET A 848 -5.74 49.54 -10.01
CA MET A 848 -5.65 50.37 -11.21
C MET A 848 -4.31 51.12 -11.30
N LEU A 849 -3.76 51.64 -10.19
CA LEU A 849 -2.44 52.31 -10.19
C LEU A 849 -1.28 51.33 -10.44
N ASN A 850 -1.42 50.06 -10.04
CA ASN A 850 -0.39 49.05 -10.29
C ASN A 850 -0.17 48.78 -11.78
N PHE A 851 -1.22 48.82 -12.62
CA PHE A 851 -1.07 48.74 -14.09
C PHE A 851 -0.32 49.95 -14.71
N HIS A 852 -0.24 51.08 -14.01
CA HIS A 852 0.48 52.30 -14.47
C HIS A 852 1.83 52.48 -13.77
N SER A 853 2.31 51.46 -13.07
CA SER A 853 3.60 51.43 -12.37
C SER A 853 4.60 50.56 -13.13
N GLU A 854 5.90 50.76 -12.92
CA GLU A 854 6.94 49.91 -13.53
C GLU A 854 6.89 48.50 -12.93
N PRO A 855 6.92 47.43 -13.76
CA PRO A 855 6.89 46.06 -13.25
C PRO A 855 8.20 45.70 -12.52
N PRO A 856 8.14 44.93 -11.41
CA PRO A 856 9.33 44.56 -10.65
C PRO A 856 10.27 43.66 -11.47
N VAL A 857 11.57 43.94 -11.40
CA VAL A 857 12.61 43.13 -12.06
C VAL A 857 12.93 41.91 -11.20
N LEU A 858 12.71 40.70 -11.75
CA LEU A 858 13.07 39.46 -11.07
C LEU A 858 14.60 39.29 -10.98
N PRO A 859 15.16 38.86 -9.82
CA PRO A 859 16.58 38.56 -9.72
C PRO A 859 16.98 37.37 -10.60
N ALA A 860 18.03 37.52 -11.41
CA ALA A 860 18.53 36.45 -12.28
C ALA A 860 18.90 35.16 -11.51
N ALA A 861 19.35 35.28 -10.26
CA ALA A 861 19.67 34.15 -9.39
C ALA A 861 18.44 33.30 -9.01
N LEU A 862 17.25 33.91 -8.92
CA LEU A 862 15.99 33.18 -8.72
C LEU A 862 15.66 32.37 -9.98
N THR A 863 15.60 33.05 -11.13
CA THR A 863 15.17 32.44 -12.41
C THR A 863 16.17 31.44 -13.00
N SER A 864 17.44 31.46 -12.54
CA SER A 864 18.46 30.47 -12.93
C SER A 864 18.26 29.09 -12.28
N HIS A 865 17.53 29.02 -11.16
CA HIS A 865 17.20 27.75 -10.48
C HIS A 865 15.71 27.43 -10.55
N PHE A 866 14.85 28.45 -10.60
CA PHE A 866 13.40 28.33 -10.68
C PHE A 866 12.92 29.16 -11.89
N PRO A 867 13.10 28.67 -13.14
CA PRO A 867 12.79 29.43 -14.34
C PRO A 867 11.30 29.70 -14.54
N SER A 868 10.41 28.89 -13.96
CA SER A 868 8.96 28.94 -14.22
C SER A 868 8.18 29.66 -13.13
N LEU A 869 7.27 30.55 -13.53
CA LEU A 869 6.29 31.17 -12.64
C LEU A 869 5.05 30.28 -12.54
N VAL A 870 4.48 30.12 -11.33
CA VAL A 870 3.18 29.45 -11.12
C VAL A 870 2.25 30.22 -10.19
N ARG A 871 0.94 30.07 -10.40
CA ARG A 871 -0.13 30.60 -9.53
C ARG A 871 -1.33 29.64 -9.54
N LEU A 872 -1.62 29.07 -8.37
CA LEU A 872 -2.65 28.06 -8.13
C LEU A 872 -3.56 28.54 -6.99
N ASP A 873 -4.87 28.41 -7.14
CA ASP A 873 -5.84 28.67 -6.06
C ASP A 873 -7.12 27.84 -6.23
N ILE A 874 -7.84 27.62 -5.13
CA ILE A 874 -9.00 26.73 -5.04
C ILE A 874 -10.07 27.36 -4.15
N HIS A 875 -11.32 27.32 -4.61
CA HIS A 875 -12.47 27.82 -3.88
C HIS A 875 -12.72 27.00 -2.60
N SER A 876 -13.16 27.65 -1.53
CA SER A 876 -13.52 27.07 -0.22
C SER A 876 -14.63 26.00 -0.24
N ARG A 877 -15.16 25.62 -1.42
CA ARG A 877 -16.15 24.55 -1.62
C ARG A 877 -15.52 23.19 -1.97
N VAL A 878 -14.19 23.15 -2.09
CA VAL A 878 -13.39 21.95 -2.37
C VAL A 878 -12.84 21.43 -1.04
N ASN A 879 -13.60 20.54 -0.40
CA ASN A 879 -13.24 19.97 0.91
C ASN A 879 -12.14 18.89 0.84
N ASP A 880 -11.53 18.70 -0.33
CA ASP A 880 -10.60 17.63 -0.64
C ASP A 880 -9.16 18.18 -0.81
N PRO A 881 -8.24 17.94 0.14
CA PRO A 881 -6.89 18.48 0.09
C PRO A 881 -5.98 17.78 -0.93
N SER A 882 -6.42 16.67 -1.54
CA SER A 882 -5.63 15.91 -2.52
C SER A 882 -5.71 16.52 -3.92
N VAL A 883 -6.82 17.21 -4.22
CA VAL A 883 -7.04 17.91 -5.48
C VAL A 883 -5.96 18.97 -5.73
N ALA A 884 -5.58 19.73 -4.70
CA ALA A 884 -4.54 20.75 -4.80
C ALA A 884 -3.18 20.17 -5.23
N LYS A 885 -2.80 19.03 -4.65
CA LYS A 885 -1.59 18.29 -5.04
C LYS A 885 -1.70 17.68 -6.43
N SER A 886 -2.88 17.21 -6.84
CA SER A 886 -3.13 16.65 -8.16
C SER A 886 -3.03 17.72 -9.27
N MET A 887 -3.63 18.89 -9.05
CA MET A 887 -3.53 20.05 -9.95
C MET A 887 -2.09 20.54 -10.11
N LEU A 888 -1.36 20.66 -8.98
CA LEU A 888 0.06 20.97 -9.01
C LEU A 888 0.85 19.88 -9.75
N GLY A 889 0.54 18.61 -9.52
CA GLY A 889 1.17 17.48 -10.20
C GLY A 889 1.00 17.53 -11.73
N CYS A 890 -0.19 17.90 -12.23
CA CYS A 890 -0.41 18.17 -13.66
C CYS A 890 0.48 19.31 -14.16
N LEU A 891 0.44 20.47 -13.47
CA LEU A 891 1.19 21.66 -13.87
C LEU A 891 2.71 21.41 -13.87
N LEU A 892 3.26 20.83 -12.80
CA LEU A 892 4.68 20.48 -12.72
C LEU A 892 5.08 19.48 -13.81
N SER A 893 4.24 18.48 -14.11
CA SER A 893 4.49 17.54 -15.21
C SER A 893 4.57 18.25 -16.56
N SER A 894 3.66 19.19 -16.86
CA SER A 894 3.67 19.97 -18.10
C SER A 894 4.86 20.94 -18.22
N LEU A 895 5.31 21.52 -17.12
CA LEU A 895 6.47 22.41 -17.08
C LEU A 895 7.78 21.63 -17.23
N LYS A 896 7.92 20.48 -16.56
CA LYS A 896 9.08 19.58 -16.68
C LYS A 896 9.20 18.99 -18.09
N ALA A 897 8.07 18.63 -18.69
CA ALA A 897 8.00 18.13 -20.07
C ALA A 897 8.50 19.15 -21.12
N ASN A 898 8.51 20.45 -20.80
CA ASN A 898 9.13 21.49 -21.63
C ASN A 898 10.37 22.10 -20.96
N GLY A 899 11.16 21.27 -20.24
CA GLY A 899 12.52 21.61 -19.81
C GLY A 899 12.65 22.39 -18.49
N SER A 900 11.57 22.67 -17.76
CA SER A 900 11.68 23.38 -16.48
C SER A 900 12.39 22.54 -15.39
N GLN A 901 13.26 23.19 -14.62
CA GLN A 901 13.97 22.58 -13.48
C GLN A 901 13.35 22.95 -12.13
N GLY A 902 12.47 23.95 -12.09
CA GLY A 902 11.97 24.54 -10.84
C GLY A 902 10.90 25.60 -11.07
N VAL A 903 9.96 25.70 -10.13
CA VAL A 903 8.92 26.73 -10.09
C VAL A 903 9.11 27.70 -8.94
N PHE A 904 8.60 28.92 -9.10
CA PHE A 904 8.36 29.85 -8.01
C PHE A 904 6.97 30.49 -8.10
N CYS A 905 6.47 31.00 -6.98
CA CYS A 905 5.25 31.80 -6.91
C CYS A 905 5.46 33.03 -6.01
N GLU A 906 4.62 34.04 -6.22
CA GLU A 906 4.66 35.33 -5.52
C GLU A 906 3.42 35.47 -4.62
N VAL A 907 3.65 35.68 -3.32
CA VAL A 907 2.62 35.77 -2.27
C VAL A 907 2.81 37.06 -1.46
N LYS A 908 1.73 37.76 -1.09
CA LYS A 908 1.81 38.95 -0.23
C LYS A 908 2.16 38.54 1.21
N LEU A 909 3.06 39.29 1.87
CA LEU A 909 3.48 39.04 3.27
C LEU A 909 2.31 38.98 4.29
N LEU A 910 1.18 39.61 3.97
CA LEU A 910 -0.02 39.65 4.80
C LEU A 910 -1.05 38.54 4.50
N ASP A 911 -0.91 37.82 3.38
CA ASP A 911 -1.81 36.76 2.95
C ASP A 911 -1.37 35.42 3.56
N LYS A 912 -1.91 35.13 4.74
CA LYS A 912 -1.51 33.97 5.53
C LYS A 912 -2.08 32.68 4.94
N ARG A 913 -3.31 32.72 4.41
CA ARG A 913 -3.91 31.58 3.71
C ARG A 913 -2.99 31.09 2.59
N SER A 914 -2.53 31.99 1.71
CA SER A 914 -1.68 31.58 0.59
C SER A 914 -0.34 31.01 1.06
N LEU A 915 0.32 31.64 2.05
CA LEU A 915 1.57 31.11 2.61
C LEU A 915 1.39 29.69 3.18
N ASP A 916 0.33 29.47 3.99
CA ASP A 916 -0.03 28.15 4.52
C ASP A 916 -0.36 27.13 3.41
N PHE A 917 -1.02 27.58 2.34
CA PHE A 917 -1.44 26.74 1.22
C PHE A 917 -0.26 26.26 0.38
N TYR A 918 0.64 27.15 -0.05
CA TYR A 918 1.85 26.77 -0.79
C TYR A 918 2.83 25.97 0.09
N ALA A 919 2.91 26.23 1.40
CA ALA A 919 3.68 25.40 2.32
C ALA A 919 3.14 23.95 2.41
N ARG A 920 1.82 23.74 2.42
CA ARG A 920 1.19 22.39 2.35
C ARG A 920 1.38 21.70 1.00
N LEU A 921 1.63 22.47 -0.05
CA LEU A 921 2.07 22.00 -1.38
C LEU A 921 3.60 21.81 -1.48
N GLY A 922 4.33 21.96 -0.37
CA GLY A 922 5.77 21.71 -0.31
C GLY A 922 6.60 22.73 -1.09
N PHE A 923 6.20 23.99 -1.11
CA PHE A 923 7.08 25.11 -1.48
C PHE A 923 7.84 25.62 -0.24
N VAL A 924 9.00 26.24 -0.46
CA VAL A 924 9.86 26.82 0.58
C VAL A 924 10.18 28.28 0.30
N GLU A 925 10.42 29.10 1.34
CA GLU A 925 10.85 30.50 1.18
C GLU A 925 12.19 30.58 0.42
N ALA A 926 12.27 31.45 -0.59
CA ALA A 926 13.50 31.70 -1.32
C ALA A 926 14.58 32.31 -0.39
N PRO A 927 15.88 32.04 -0.62
CA PRO A 927 16.95 32.74 0.06
C PRO A 927 16.80 34.26 -0.12
N LYS A 928 17.04 35.04 0.94
CA LYS A 928 16.92 36.50 0.89
C LYS A 928 17.94 37.08 -0.08
N MET A 929 17.43 37.65 -1.17
CA MET A 929 18.21 38.28 -2.24
C MET A 929 17.96 39.78 -2.25
N ASP A 930 19.02 40.56 -2.49
CA ASP A 930 18.91 42.01 -2.65
C ASP A 930 18.09 42.38 -3.89
N GLY A 931 17.25 43.42 -3.77
CA GLY A 931 16.38 43.92 -4.84
C GLY A 931 14.94 43.41 -4.82
N LEU A 932 14.58 42.44 -3.96
CA LEU A 932 13.20 41.97 -3.83
C LEU A 932 12.27 43.02 -3.16
N PRO A 933 11.00 43.15 -3.60
CA PRO A 933 10.00 43.98 -2.92
C PRO A 933 9.77 43.55 -1.47
N LYS A 934 9.66 44.51 -0.54
CA LYS A 934 9.56 44.24 0.91
C LYS A 934 8.24 43.59 1.34
N ASP A 935 7.21 43.70 0.52
CA ASP A 935 5.83 43.33 0.84
C ASP A 935 5.42 41.97 0.21
N LEU A 936 6.34 41.34 -0.54
CA LEU A 936 6.16 40.05 -1.21
C LEU A 936 7.15 39.01 -0.68
N ILE A 937 6.68 37.77 -0.57
CA ILE A 937 7.50 36.58 -0.37
C ILE A 937 7.52 35.78 -1.67
N PHE A 938 8.70 35.30 -2.05
CA PHE A 938 8.90 34.38 -3.16
C PHE A 938 9.04 32.97 -2.59
N LEU A 939 8.15 32.06 -2.98
CA LEU A 939 8.19 30.65 -2.58
C LEU A 939 8.61 29.79 -3.77
N CYS A 940 9.56 28.88 -3.57
CA CYS A 940 10.20 28.09 -4.62
C CYS A 940 9.99 26.58 -4.41
N ARG A 941 10.04 25.79 -5.49
CA ARG A 941 9.96 24.32 -5.45
C ARG A 941 10.66 23.69 -6.67
N PRO A 942 11.56 22.69 -6.51
CA PRO A 942 12.16 21.95 -7.62
C PRO A 942 11.17 20.95 -8.25
N ILE A 943 11.48 20.44 -9.45
CA ILE A 943 10.66 19.45 -10.18
C ILE A 943 11.47 18.21 -10.55
#